data_AF-A0A5E5QEE4-F1
#
_entry.id   AF-A0A5E5QEE4-F1
#
_cell.length_a   1.000
_cell.length_b   1.000
_cell.length_c   1.000
_cell.angle_alpha   90.00
_cell.angle_beta   90.00
_cell.angle_gamma   90.00
#
_symmetry.space_group_name_H-M   'P 1'
#
loop_
_entity.id
_entity.type
_entity.pdbx_description
1 polymer ?
#
loop_
_entity_poly.entity_id
_entity_poly.type
_entity_poly.pdbx_seq_one_letter_code
_entity_poly.pdbx_strand_id
1 'polypeptide(L)'
;GGTKTLYSWHDGGIVSITKSAKTTADNLNNPLINLNEEIQRLKELLKFTSKKQSKHYDLLSDTLDVFRIFHVVREDELDLYHSELKKLKLDFDEHLSSNPNSEIIGELNRINIVLQGFITNIEAENLRRTERSVLLAREKYEVDKVLEIDDKVKELKKTHERFLDLASRSVEVRKQLEHDISAIEREIRVAKESQVKLEKWDISTISHISNISQNSITDPFVGYKRQIIMTTENDPELFQDQSELAGKYPDNTTIVYMDKNGNYKVVYGLKLDQISKGDLKVLINAHGESREIENRSIEEIAEHISIIDRAAGEDSNVRKVSLASCSLGGGYVERLLPELRKKGVGNTKVSVRLADVLILPDGRKMIMDSEEGISGKYRSSALKKTYAFNEKGEIILVDSYTDEHYDVSLSIDKDGSPKIERIYGNQRLSELKGALKVFVKAEGWDETEKMLHQFKDILPSGASIAHLNIKTPKDNDWFAQGNALQQTQNLDNFGGRLNASVVVHSDSEDAQVSVATRERNSRVRIVKGDMYFVKESGMTKNVIRITEFGGLDLNQQYLEFRGDNFDADIRVHILHKGIERVPMIRKTVENLDNIFQVTQQPIADIVIMVPTAKNLSHYLELVKALSDKYKVTITVHKEIGKNKSVEWLSKTPQDSNVIVRTSPHLAETQPHNDQKLQDWDTPNQEQINKLKAESQKTKPQLANHDHQVLIQTEPDDNIKDSALKLALKHPAQTTIVQMQKDGTYRVVYGTDLDKITGRVKLSVVGYGRKTQEGGDTLGGRSATELSANITKLNQALTDDATIRHISLVGCNLDNPTDNSTSTYAAQTLQ
;
A
#
# COMPACT_ATOMS: atom_id res chain seq x y z
N GLY A 1 -7.76 34.31 42.79
CA GLY A 1 -8.27 33.64 44.00
C GLY A 1 -8.82 32.30 43.58
N GLY A 2 -8.25 31.22 44.10
CA GLY A 2 -8.68 29.86 43.79
C GLY A 2 -7.95 28.87 44.70
N THR A 3 -8.68 27.88 45.21
CA THR A 3 -8.12 26.78 45.99
C THR A 3 -7.55 25.76 45.01
N LYS A 4 -6.29 25.33 45.19
CA LYS A 4 -5.73 24.21 44.41
C LYS A 4 -5.64 22.99 45.32
N THR A 5 -6.22 21.88 44.85
CA THR A 5 -6.12 20.57 45.48
C THR A 5 -5.07 19.77 44.74
N LEU A 6 -4.01 19.38 45.45
CA LEU A 6 -2.96 18.52 44.93
C LEU A 6 -3.26 17.08 45.34
N TYR A 7 -3.23 16.16 44.37
CA TYR A 7 -3.38 14.72 44.60
C TYR A 7 -2.01 14.06 44.49
N SER A 8 -1.63 13.28 45.49
CA SER A 8 -0.37 12.54 45.52
C SER A 8 -0.61 11.10 45.95
N TRP A 9 0.14 10.17 45.35
CA TRP A 9 0.01 8.74 45.60
C TRP A 9 0.96 8.31 46.73
N HIS A 10 0.41 7.70 47.78
CA HIS A 10 1.20 7.08 48.84
C HIS A 10 0.55 5.75 49.23
N ASP A 11 1.36 4.69 49.29
CA ASP A 11 1.00 3.35 49.81
C ASP A 11 -0.36 2.81 49.34
N GLY A 12 -0.60 2.86 48.03
CA GLY A 12 -1.78 2.24 47.41
C GLY A 12 -3.08 3.07 47.49
N GLY A 13 -3.04 4.31 47.98
CA GLY A 13 -4.18 5.23 48.00
C GLY A 13 -3.87 6.64 47.52
N ILE A 14 -4.89 7.33 47.02
CA ILE A 14 -4.82 8.75 46.63
C ILE A 14 -5.11 9.61 47.87
N VAL A 15 -4.16 10.45 48.26
CA VAL A 15 -4.34 11.45 49.32
C VAL A 15 -4.38 12.84 48.69
N SER A 16 -5.38 13.65 49.05
CA SER A 16 -5.55 15.00 48.53
C SER A 16 -5.31 16.06 49.61
N ILE A 17 -4.48 17.06 49.30
CA ILE A 17 -4.27 18.24 50.16
C ILE A 17 -4.82 19.47 49.45
N THR A 18 -5.73 20.17 50.12
CA THR A 18 -6.34 21.41 49.61
C THR A 18 -5.72 22.59 50.36
N LYS A 19 -5.04 23.49 49.64
CA LYS A 19 -4.46 24.72 50.24
C LYS A 19 -4.91 25.98 49.50
N SER A 20 -5.08 27.06 50.25
CA SER A 20 -5.42 28.37 49.70
C SER A 20 -4.21 28.98 48.97
N ALA A 21 -4.39 29.49 47.76
CA ALA A 21 -3.29 30.03 46.94
C ALA A 21 -2.65 31.32 47.48
N LYS A 22 -3.22 31.97 48.51
CA LYS A 22 -2.71 33.24 49.04
C LYS A 22 -1.47 33.07 49.92
N THR A 23 -1.34 31.95 50.63
CA THR A 23 -0.24 31.73 51.59
C THR A 23 1.06 31.23 50.96
N THR A 24 1.08 30.92 49.67
CA THR A 24 2.29 30.42 48.97
C THR A 24 3.03 31.49 48.19
N ALA A 25 2.39 32.64 47.91
CA ALA A 25 3.02 33.76 47.19
C ALA A 25 3.84 34.66 48.14
N ASP A 26 3.39 34.84 49.38
CA ASP A 26 3.99 35.80 50.33
C ASP A 26 5.22 35.22 51.08
N ASN A 27 5.59 33.95 50.84
CA ASN A 27 6.72 33.26 51.47
C ASN A 27 7.71 32.67 50.44
N LEU A 28 7.76 33.22 49.22
CA LEU A 28 8.83 32.90 48.27
C LEU A 28 10.13 33.61 48.73
N ASN A 29 10.78 33.05 49.75
CA ASN A 29 12.20 33.31 49.95
C ASN A 29 12.93 32.86 48.69
N ASN A 30 13.65 33.78 48.04
CA ASN A 30 14.53 33.46 46.92
C ASN A 30 15.49 32.33 47.38
N PRO A 31 15.41 31.12 46.80
CA PRO A 31 16.13 29.95 47.30
C PRO A 31 17.65 30.07 47.08
N LEU A 32 18.11 31.15 46.44
CA LEU A 32 19.47 31.29 45.94
C LEU A 32 20.44 32.04 46.83
N ILE A 33 20.07 32.52 48.04
CA ILE A 33 20.93 32.87 49.21
C ILE A 33 20.28 33.99 50.07
N ASN A 34 20.35 33.86 51.40
CA ASN A 34 20.04 34.93 52.36
C ASN A 34 21.16 36.00 52.33
N LEU A 35 20.97 37.02 51.48
CA LEU A 35 21.92 38.14 51.28
C LEU A 35 21.99 39.17 52.42
N ASN A 36 21.18 39.02 53.47
CA ASN A 36 21.06 40.04 54.52
C ASN A 36 22.39 40.33 55.22
N GLU A 37 23.19 39.30 55.50
CA GLU A 37 24.49 39.45 56.16
C GLU A 37 25.51 40.13 55.24
N GLU A 38 25.56 39.78 53.96
CA GLU A 38 26.51 40.34 53.00
C GLU A 38 26.15 41.78 52.62
N ILE A 39 24.87 42.11 52.48
CA ILE A 39 24.38 43.49 52.29
C ILE A 39 24.73 44.36 53.50
N GLN A 40 24.56 43.84 54.72
CA GLN A 40 24.89 44.59 55.94
C GLN A 40 26.39 44.83 56.08
N ARG A 41 27.23 43.82 55.77
CA ARG A 41 28.69 43.95 55.75
C ARG A 41 29.18 44.96 54.70
N LEU A 42 28.65 44.92 53.48
CA LEU A 42 28.96 45.90 52.43
C LEU A 42 28.64 47.33 52.84
N LYS A 43 27.49 47.54 53.52
CA LYS A 43 27.12 48.86 54.07
C LYS A 43 28.11 49.33 55.14
N GLU A 44 28.64 48.43 55.96
CA GLU A 44 29.64 48.77 56.98
C GLU A 44 30.98 49.10 56.33
N LEU A 45 31.45 48.30 55.36
CA LEU A 45 32.66 48.57 54.59
C LEU A 45 32.62 49.93 53.87
N LEU A 46 31.48 50.31 53.30
CA LEU A 46 31.26 51.61 52.65
C LEU A 46 31.26 52.79 53.63
N LYS A 47 30.95 52.56 54.92
CA LYS A 47 31.09 53.59 55.97
C LYS A 47 32.56 53.83 56.34
N PHE A 48 33.38 52.76 56.35
CA PHE A 48 34.82 52.86 56.62
C PHE A 48 35.62 53.41 55.42
N THR A 49 35.14 53.19 54.21
CA THR A 49 35.81 53.62 52.96
C THR A 49 35.19 54.92 52.43
N SER A 50 35.34 56.07 53.12
CA SER A 50 34.66 57.31 52.72
C SER A 50 34.95 57.77 51.27
N LYS A 51 33.95 58.44 50.66
CA LYS A 51 33.85 58.88 49.24
C LYS A 51 35.00 59.75 48.69
N LYS A 52 35.98 60.13 49.52
CA LYS A 52 37.11 61.02 49.15
C LYS A 52 38.50 60.39 49.30
N GLN A 53 38.64 59.14 49.80
CA GLN A 53 39.97 58.58 50.13
C GLN A 53 40.18 57.09 49.78
N SER A 54 39.13 56.29 49.57
CA SER A 54 39.30 54.87 49.28
C SER A 54 39.16 54.57 47.79
N LYS A 55 40.21 53.97 47.22
CA LYS A 55 40.19 53.38 45.87
C LYS A 55 39.15 52.26 45.69
N HIS A 56 38.52 51.77 46.76
CA HIS A 56 37.56 50.65 46.74
C HIS A 56 36.08 51.09 46.71
N TYR A 57 35.78 52.38 46.89
CA TYR A 57 34.42 52.85 47.17
C TYR A 57 33.43 52.56 46.03
N ASP A 58 33.77 52.92 44.79
CA ASP A 58 32.86 52.80 43.64
C ASP A 58 32.49 51.33 43.37
N LEU A 59 33.48 50.42 43.36
CA LEU A 59 33.25 48.98 43.19
C LEU A 59 32.34 48.39 44.29
N LEU A 60 32.58 48.76 45.56
CA LEU A 60 31.76 48.28 46.68
C LEU A 60 30.33 48.84 46.62
N SER A 61 30.16 50.06 46.11
CA SER A 61 28.84 50.69 45.90
C SER A 61 28.07 49.96 44.81
N ASP A 62 28.70 49.71 43.66
CA ASP A 62 28.10 49.01 42.53
C ASP A 62 27.73 47.57 42.91
N THR A 63 28.58 46.89 43.68
CA THR A 63 28.29 45.54 44.19
C THR A 63 27.11 45.53 45.17
N LEU A 64 27.00 46.54 46.03
CA LEU A 64 25.88 46.66 46.97
C LEU A 64 24.55 46.86 46.23
N ASP A 65 24.54 47.66 45.17
CA ASP A 65 23.33 47.88 44.38
C ASP A 65 22.91 46.61 43.63
N VAL A 66 23.87 45.85 43.06
CA VAL A 66 23.59 44.53 42.50
C VAL A 66 23.04 43.58 43.55
N PHE A 67 23.65 43.47 44.74
CA PHE A 67 23.14 42.58 45.79
C PHE A 67 21.73 42.95 46.26
N ARG A 68 21.38 44.24 46.28
CA ARG A 68 20.01 44.68 46.59
C ARG A 68 19.01 44.25 45.53
N ILE A 69 19.38 44.30 44.25
CA ILE A 69 18.56 43.81 43.14
C ILE A 69 18.35 42.30 43.30
N PHE A 70 19.43 41.52 43.47
CA PHE A 70 19.34 40.07 43.64
C PHE A 70 18.57 39.63 44.89
N HIS A 71 18.53 40.45 45.94
CA HIS A 71 17.77 40.19 47.15
C HIS A 71 16.24 40.20 46.91
N VAL A 72 15.76 40.95 45.91
CA VAL A 72 14.32 41.16 45.67
C VAL A 72 13.81 40.61 44.33
N VAL A 73 14.71 40.27 43.40
CA VAL A 73 14.37 39.71 42.08
C VAL A 73 13.88 38.27 42.20
N ARG A 74 12.85 37.92 41.41
CA ARG A 74 12.27 36.57 41.37
C ARG A 74 13.16 35.60 40.59
N GLU A 75 13.06 34.31 40.91
CA GLU A 75 13.91 33.26 40.32
C GLU A 75 13.81 33.16 38.79
N ASP A 76 12.68 33.53 38.20
CA ASP A 76 12.44 33.57 36.75
C ASP A 76 13.04 34.80 36.05
N GLU A 77 13.44 35.83 36.80
CA GLU A 77 13.98 37.10 36.28
C GLU A 77 15.52 37.20 36.40
N LEU A 78 16.17 36.25 37.08
CA LEU A 78 17.62 36.29 37.36
C LEU A 78 18.51 36.29 36.11
N ASP A 79 18.05 35.67 35.04
CA ASP A 79 18.79 35.54 33.78
C ASP A 79 19.00 36.91 33.10
N LEU A 80 18.09 37.87 33.35
CA LEU A 80 18.18 39.24 32.83
C LEU A 80 19.42 39.99 33.34
N TYR A 81 19.95 39.59 34.51
CA TYR A 81 21.05 40.25 35.20
C TYR A 81 22.39 39.50 35.07
N HIS A 82 22.42 38.39 34.34
CA HIS A 82 23.62 37.54 34.21
C HIS A 82 24.80 38.25 33.54
N SER A 83 24.53 39.05 32.49
CA SER A 83 25.55 39.83 31.78
C SER A 83 26.13 40.95 32.65
N GLU A 84 25.28 41.63 33.42
CA GLU A 84 25.69 42.68 34.36
C GLU A 84 26.51 42.11 35.52
N LEU A 85 26.13 40.96 36.07
CA LEU A 85 26.91 40.22 37.07
C LEU A 85 28.29 39.83 36.56
N LYS A 86 28.38 39.29 35.33
CA LYS A 86 29.67 38.90 34.73
C LYS A 86 30.57 40.10 34.51
N LYS A 87 30.01 41.25 34.11
CA LYS A 87 30.75 42.49 33.97
C LYS A 87 31.26 42.99 35.33
N LEU A 88 30.38 43.08 36.33
CA LEU A 88 30.76 43.47 37.69
C LEU A 88 31.86 42.55 38.25
N LYS A 89 31.74 41.24 38.01
CA LYS A 89 32.76 40.26 38.43
C LYS A 89 34.13 40.52 37.78
N LEU A 90 34.15 40.88 36.50
CA LEU A 90 35.38 41.22 35.79
C LEU A 90 36.02 42.49 36.37
N ASP A 91 35.21 43.53 36.60
CA ASP A 91 35.64 44.77 37.24
C ASP A 91 36.20 44.48 38.66
N PHE A 92 35.57 43.54 39.38
CA PHE A 92 36.00 43.11 40.71
C PHE A 92 37.35 42.36 40.69
N ASP A 93 37.57 41.48 39.71
CA ASP A 93 38.82 40.74 39.52
C ASP A 93 39.99 41.64 39.10
N GLU A 94 39.74 42.62 38.23
CA GLU A 94 40.72 43.64 37.83
C GLU A 94 41.11 44.50 39.04
N HIS A 95 40.12 44.86 39.87
CA HIS A 95 40.37 45.64 41.09
C HIS A 95 41.19 44.88 42.11
N LEU A 96 40.92 43.58 42.30
CA LEU A 96 41.73 42.71 43.18
C LEU A 96 43.17 42.61 42.69
N SER A 97 43.36 42.43 41.38
CA SER A 97 44.68 42.31 40.75
C SER A 97 45.51 43.60 40.84
N SER A 98 44.85 44.75 40.72
CA SER A 98 45.48 46.07 40.84
C SER A 98 45.77 46.46 42.30
N ASN A 99 45.20 45.75 43.27
CA ASN A 99 45.28 46.10 44.69
C ASN A 99 45.61 44.91 45.61
N PRO A 100 46.70 44.16 45.35
CA PRO A 100 47.01 42.91 46.06
C PRO A 100 47.34 43.11 47.54
N ASN A 101 47.80 44.31 47.94
CA ASN A 101 48.17 44.65 49.32
C ASN A 101 47.11 45.52 50.02
N SER A 102 45.83 45.39 49.65
CA SER A 102 44.75 46.16 50.29
C SER A 102 44.57 45.76 51.77
N GLU A 103 44.31 46.75 52.63
CA GLU A 103 44.03 46.55 54.06
C GLU A 103 42.72 45.76 54.29
N ILE A 104 41.83 45.71 53.29
CA ILE A 104 40.55 45.01 53.35
C ILE A 104 40.49 43.81 52.39
N ILE A 105 41.65 43.30 51.95
CA ILE A 105 41.75 42.24 50.92
C ILE A 105 40.96 40.97 51.29
N GLY A 106 40.86 40.64 52.58
CA GLY A 106 40.06 39.50 53.06
C GLY A 106 38.56 39.65 52.79
N GLU A 107 38.01 40.85 52.97
CA GLU A 107 36.59 41.14 52.70
C GLU A 107 36.33 41.25 51.19
N LEU A 108 37.27 41.83 50.42
CA LEU A 108 37.16 41.85 48.95
C LEU A 108 37.14 40.42 48.37
N ASN A 109 38.03 39.54 48.83
CA ASN A 109 38.04 38.14 48.40
C ASN A 109 36.74 37.42 48.76
N ARG A 110 36.18 37.67 49.95
CA ARG A 110 34.89 37.11 50.36
C ARG A 110 33.75 37.55 49.44
N ILE A 111 33.64 38.84 49.14
CA ILE A 111 32.62 39.38 48.24
C ILE A 111 32.77 38.79 46.83
N ASN A 112 34.01 38.66 46.34
CA ASN A 112 34.29 38.05 45.04
C ASN A 112 33.83 36.59 44.95
N ILE A 113 34.01 35.81 46.03
CA ILE A 113 33.51 34.43 46.14
C ILE A 113 31.97 34.40 46.08
N VAL A 114 31.30 35.32 46.77
CA VAL A 114 29.83 35.41 46.76
C VAL A 114 29.32 35.78 45.36
N LEU A 115 29.94 36.76 44.69
CA LEU A 115 29.64 37.13 43.29
C LEU A 115 29.81 35.94 42.34
N GLN A 116 30.91 35.20 42.47
CA GLN A 116 31.15 33.98 41.69
C GLN A 116 30.07 32.92 41.95
N GLY A 117 29.69 32.74 43.21
CA GLY A 117 28.61 31.82 43.61
C GLY A 117 27.28 32.14 42.93
N PHE A 118 26.92 33.42 42.80
CA PHE A 118 25.72 33.84 42.07
C PHE A 118 25.77 33.50 40.58
N ILE A 119 26.88 33.82 39.93
CA ILE A 119 27.07 33.51 38.50
C ILE A 119 26.92 32.00 38.29
N THR A 120 27.60 31.19 39.12
CA THR A 120 27.53 29.72 39.03
C THR A 120 26.13 29.18 39.30
N ASN A 121 25.39 29.74 40.26
CA ASN A 121 24.03 29.31 40.57
C ASN A 121 23.04 29.63 39.43
N ILE A 122 23.14 30.82 38.83
CA ILE A 122 22.30 31.22 37.68
C ILE A 122 22.60 30.32 36.48
N GLU A 123 23.88 30.06 36.20
CA GLU A 123 24.29 29.15 35.13
C GLU A 123 23.77 27.73 35.35
N ALA A 124 23.83 27.23 36.59
CA ALA A 124 23.29 25.92 36.95
C ALA A 124 21.76 25.84 36.77
N GLU A 125 21.02 26.90 37.12
CA GLU A 125 19.57 26.94 36.95
C GLU A 125 19.16 27.02 35.47
N ASN A 126 19.86 27.82 34.66
CA ASN A 126 19.62 27.88 33.21
C ASN A 126 19.91 26.55 32.52
N LEU A 127 20.96 25.85 32.98
CA LEU A 127 21.25 24.50 32.53
C LEU A 127 20.09 23.55 32.86
N ARG A 128 19.60 23.53 34.12
CA ARG A 128 18.45 22.70 34.53
C ARG A 128 17.19 22.98 33.70
N ARG A 129 16.88 24.25 33.41
CA ARG A 129 15.74 24.64 32.56
C ARG A 129 15.92 24.17 31.12
N THR A 130 17.15 24.26 30.60
CA THR A 130 17.49 23.76 29.27
C THR A 130 17.36 22.24 29.20
N GLU A 131 17.88 21.51 30.18
CA GLU A 131 17.75 20.06 30.30
C GLU A 131 16.28 19.61 30.35
N ARG A 132 15.43 20.34 31.09
CA ARG A 132 13.98 20.07 31.10
C ARG A 132 13.35 20.30 29.73
N SER A 133 13.79 21.33 29.01
CA SER A 133 13.32 21.62 27.65
C SER A 133 13.77 20.56 26.64
N VAL A 134 14.96 19.97 26.84
CA VAL A 134 15.46 18.82 26.08
C VAL A 134 14.55 17.62 26.25
N LEU A 135 14.11 17.31 27.48
CA LEU A 135 13.17 16.20 27.72
C LEU A 135 11.86 16.39 26.93
N LEU A 136 11.26 17.58 27.00
CA LEU A 136 10.04 17.91 26.25
C LEU A 136 10.26 17.85 24.72
N ALA A 137 11.46 18.21 24.24
CA ALA A 137 11.78 18.11 22.82
C ALA A 137 11.92 16.64 22.38
N ARG A 138 12.48 15.76 23.22
CA ARG A 138 12.55 14.31 22.97
C ARG A 138 11.18 13.66 22.98
N GLU A 139 10.29 14.04 23.91
CA GLU A 139 8.90 13.59 23.91
C GLU A 139 8.18 14.00 22.61
N LYS A 140 8.33 15.26 22.19
CA LYS A 140 7.78 15.74 20.91
C LYS A 140 8.37 14.99 19.71
N TYR A 141 9.66 14.67 19.74
CA TYR A 141 10.31 13.88 18.69
C TYR A 141 9.67 12.48 18.56
N GLU A 142 9.38 11.79 19.66
CA GLU A 142 8.72 10.48 19.62
C GLU A 142 7.28 10.55 19.08
N VAL A 143 6.55 11.63 19.38
CA VAL A 143 5.22 11.89 18.77
C VAL A 143 5.35 12.14 17.27
N ASP A 144 6.34 12.94 16.85
CA ASP A 144 6.52 13.31 15.44
C ASP A 144 6.92 12.12 14.56
N LYS A 145 7.61 11.13 15.11
CA LYS A 145 8.05 9.92 14.39
C LYS A 145 6.91 9.06 13.88
N VAL A 146 5.74 9.10 14.54
CA VAL A 146 4.59 8.23 14.21
C VAL A 146 3.49 8.96 13.42
N LEU A 147 3.71 10.24 13.08
CA LEU A 147 2.81 10.98 12.21
C LEU A 147 2.80 10.40 10.80
N GLU A 148 1.69 10.64 10.09
CA GLU A 148 1.61 10.37 8.65
C GLU A 148 2.68 11.16 7.90
N ILE A 149 3.21 10.60 6.81
CA ILE A 149 4.43 11.07 6.15
C ILE A 149 4.43 12.57 5.80
N ASP A 150 3.28 13.10 5.37
CA ASP A 150 3.15 14.51 4.98
C ASP A 150 3.31 15.46 6.18
N ASP A 151 2.75 15.09 7.33
CA ASP A 151 2.85 15.85 8.57
C ASP A 151 4.18 15.57 9.30
N LYS A 152 4.67 14.32 9.25
CA LYS A 152 5.94 13.88 9.84
C LYS A 152 7.13 14.71 9.38
N VAL A 153 7.30 14.88 8.06
CA VAL A 153 8.43 15.66 7.51
C VAL A 153 8.40 17.11 8.00
N LYS A 154 7.21 17.70 8.11
CA LYS A 154 7.02 19.08 8.54
C LYS A 154 7.32 19.25 10.03
N GLU A 155 6.78 18.38 10.87
CA GLU A 155 6.93 18.48 12.32
C GLU A 155 8.34 18.09 12.78
N LEU A 156 8.97 17.08 12.16
CA LEU A 156 10.36 16.73 12.45
C LEU A 156 11.34 17.88 12.16
N LYS A 157 11.10 18.69 11.13
CA LYS A 157 11.93 19.88 10.86
C LYS A 157 11.83 20.92 11.98
N LYS A 158 10.62 21.18 12.49
CA LYS A 158 10.42 22.10 13.62
C LYS A 158 11.09 21.56 14.87
N THR A 159 10.97 20.27 15.11
CA THR A 159 11.63 19.60 16.22
C THR A 159 13.16 19.69 16.07
N HIS A 160 13.70 19.45 14.88
CA HIS A 160 15.12 19.65 14.58
C HIS A 160 15.62 21.07 14.89
N GLU A 161 14.90 22.10 14.43
CA GLU A 161 15.21 23.51 14.73
C GLU A 161 15.24 23.77 16.24
N ARG A 162 14.29 23.18 16.99
CA ARG A 162 14.26 23.27 18.46
C ARG A 162 15.47 22.59 19.11
N PHE A 163 15.92 21.45 18.60
CA PHE A 163 17.13 20.80 19.11
C PHE A 163 18.39 21.63 18.83
N LEU A 164 18.49 22.26 17.65
CA LEU A 164 19.59 23.18 17.32
C LEU A 164 19.60 24.42 18.22
N ASP A 165 18.43 25.02 18.48
CA ASP A 165 18.30 26.14 19.43
C ASP A 165 18.79 25.73 20.82
N LEU A 166 18.33 24.59 21.34
CA LEU A 166 18.76 24.08 22.66
C LEU A 166 20.27 23.79 22.70
N ALA A 167 20.82 23.18 21.65
CA ALA A 167 22.24 22.89 21.54
C ALA A 167 23.11 24.18 21.47
N SER A 168 22.55 25.31 21.05
CA SER A 168 23.27 26.58 21.01
C SER A 168 23.46 27.23 22.38
N ARG A 169 22.72 26.78 23.40
CA ARG A 169 22.67 27.42 24.74
C ARG A 169 23.87 27.05 25.63
N SER A 170 24.47 25.87 25.45
CA SER A 170 25.71 25.50 26.16
C SER A 170 26.49 24.39 25.44
N VAL A 171 27.78 24.27 25.76
CA VAL A 171 28.66 23.23 25.19
C VAL A 171 28.28 21.84 25.69
N GLU A 172 27.84 21.74 26.94
CA GLU A 172 27.41 20.49 27.59
C GLU A 172 26.14 19.95 26.92
N VAL A 173 25.14 20.81 26.71
CA VAL A 173 23.88 20.45 26.03
C VAL A 173 24.15 20.11 24.57
N ARG A 174 25.03 20.84 23.89
CA ARG A 174 25.43 20.53 22.52
C ARG A 174 25.95 19.09 22.40
N LYS A 175 26.91 18.70 23.25
CA LYS A 175 27.46 17.34 23.28
C LYS A 175 26.38 16.30 23.58
N GLN A 176 25.45 16.62 24.47
CA GLN A 176 24.33 15.75 24.81
C GLN A 176 23.38 15.52 23.62
N LEU A 177 23.17 16.53 22.78
CA LEU A 177 22.21 16.51 21.67
C LEU A 177 22.79 16.12 20.32
N GLU A 178 24.12 16.00 20.18
CA GLU A 178 24.79 15.65 18.91
C GLU A 178 24.18 14.41 18.23
N HIS A 179 23.90 13.36 19.01
CA HIS A 179 23.29 12.14 18.49
C HIS A 179 21.82 12.35 18.09
N ASP A 180 21.05 13.06 18.92
CA ASP A 180 19.62 13.34 18.67
C ASP A 180 19.45 14.16 17.39
N ILE A 181 20.24 15.22 17.22
CA ILE A 181 20.26 16.07 16.02
C ILE A 181 20.55 15.22 14.78
N SER A 182 21.63 14.43 14.83
CA SER A 182 22.01 13.54 13.71
C SER A 182 20.93 12.50 13.38
N ALA A 183 20.26 11.97 14.40
CA ALA A 183 19.17 11.01 14.23
C ALA A 183 17.96 11.65 13.55
N ILE A 184 17.55 12.85 14.00
CA ILE A 184 16.43 13.60 13.40
C ILE A 184 16.75 13.97 11.95
N GLU A 185 17.96 14.43 11.64
CA GLU A 185 18.37 14.74 10.26
C GLU A 185 18.28 13.52 9.34
N ARG A 186 18.73 12.36 9.83
CA ARG A 186 18.59 11.08 9.12
C ARG A 186 17.13 10.73 8.91
N GLU A 187 16.30 10.85 9.93
CA GLU A 187 14.87 10.54 9.86
C GLU A 187 14.14 11.44 8.86
N ILE A 188 14.42 12.75 8.86
CA ILE A 188 13.88 13.70 7.89
C ILE A 188 14.26 13.30 6.45
N ARG A 189 15.52 12.92 6.23
CA ARG A 189 15.99 12.48 4.90
C ARG A 189 15.24 11.23 4.45
N VAL A 190 15.18 10.20 5.29
CA VAL A 190 14.48 8.94 5.00
C VAL A 190 12.98 9.19 4.77
N ALA A 191 12.35 10.04 5.58
CA ALA A 191 10.94 10.40 5.45
C ALA A 191 10.65 11.09 4.11
N LYS A 192 11.51 12.02 3.65
CA LYS A 192 11.36 12.66 2.33
C LYS A 192 11.48 11.67 1.18
N GLU A 193 12.44 10.75 1.24
CA GLU A 193 12.59 9.69 0.24
C GLU A 193 11.35 8.78 0.21
N SER A 194 10.82 8.45 1.39
CA SER A 194 9.61 7.63 1.56
C SER A 194 8.38 8.35 1.03
N GLN A 195 8.24 9.66 1.25
CA GLN A 195 7.15 10.48 0.74
C GLN A 195 7.06 10.38 -0.80
N VAL A 196 8.18 10.62 -1.49
CA VAL A 196 8.27 10.52 -2.96
C VAL A 196 8.00 9.10 -3.45
N LYS A 197 8.40 8.09 -2.67
CA LYS A 197 8.16 6.68 -3.02
C LYS A 197 6.68 6.33 -2.90
N LEU A 198 6.03 6.66 -1.79
CA LEU A 198 4.63 6.34 -1.50
C LEU A 198 3.66 7.12 -2.41
N GLU A 199 4.02 8.32 -2.86
CA GLU A 199 3.24 9.07 -3.86
C GLU A 199 3.14 8.37 -5.22
N LYS A 200 4.08 7.47 -5.54
CA LYS A 200 4.09 6.72 -6.81
C LYS A 200 3.32 5.40 -6.74
N TRP A 201 2.87 5.00 -5.57
CA TRP A 201 2.12 3.75 -5.42
C TRP A 201 0.74 3.90 -6.04
N ASP A 202 0.22 2.82 -6.62
CA ASP A 202 -1.06 2.88 -7.29
C ASP A 202 -2.21 3.09 -6.30
N ILE A 203 -3.09 4.02 -6.65
CA ILE A 203 -4.31 4.35 -5.90
C ILE A 203 -5.57 4.17 -6.78
N SER A 204 -5.42 3.64 -7.99
CA SER A 204 -6.51 3.47 -8.95
C SER A 204 -7.64 2.60 -8.38
N THR A 205 -7.30 1.58 -7.59
CA THR A 205 -8.27 0.67 -6.95
C THR A 205 -9.10 1.34 -5.85
N ILE A 206 -8.65 2.46 -5.28
CA ILE A 206 -9.38 3.20 -4.23
C ILE A 206 -10.70 3.79 -4.74
N SER A 207 -10.76 4.15 -6.03
CA SER A 207 -11.97 4.65 -6.67
C SER A 207 -13.10 3.61 -6.66
N HIS A 208 -12.77 2.32 -6.81
CA HIS A 208 -13.75 1.23 -6.73
C HIS A 208 -14.35 1.12 -5.33
N ILE A 209 -13.54 1.25 -4.27
CA ILE A 209 -14.00 1.19 -2.88
C ILE A 209 -14.97 2.35 -2.59
N SER A 210 -14.66 3.54 -3.07
CA SER A 210 -15.50 4.74 -2.88
C SER A 210 -16.85 4.61 -3.61
N ASN A 211 -16.88 3.96 -4.76
CA ASN A 211 -18.12 3.66 -5.47
C ASN A 211 -18.97 2.62 -4.73
N ILE A 212 -18.33 1.61 -4.12
CA ILE A 212 -19.00 0.62 -3.26
C ILE A 212 -19.63 1.33 -2.05
N SER A 213 -18.90 2.20 -1.36
CA SER A 213 -19.40 2.89 -0.17
C SER A 213 -20.60 3.80 -0.45
N GLN A 214 -20.67 4.42 -1.63
CA GLN A 214 -21.76 5.33 -2.01
C GLN A 214 -23.04 4.59 -2.46
N ASN A 215 -22.91 3.36 -2.99
CA ASN A 215 -24.02 2.65 -3.63
C ASN A 215 -24.45 1.35 -2.93
N SER A 216 -23.80 0.94 -1.83
CA SER A 216 -24.12 -0.30 -1.11
C SER A 216 -24.73 -0.06 0.26
N ILE A 217 -25.61 -0.97 0.69
CA ILE A 217 -25.96 -1.08 2.10
C ILE A 217 -24.87 -1.93 2.76
N THR A 218 -24.02 -1.28 3.54
CA THR A 218 -22.78 -1.86 4.06
C THR A 218 -23.05 -2.91 5.14
N ASP A 219 -22.24 -3.97 5.17
CA ASP A 219 -22.34 -4.99 6.21
C ASP A 219 -21.97 -4.35 7.57
N PRO A 220 -22.71 -4.62 8.66
CA PRO A 220 -22.39 -4.11 9.98
C PRO A 220 -21.00 -4.58 10.44
N PHE A 221 -20.16 -3.62 10.83
CA PHE A 221 -18.86 -3.86 11.45
C PHE A 221 -18.98 -3.81 12.97
N VAL A 222 -18.84 -4.98 13.62
CA VAL A 222 -19.09 -5.13 15.07
C VAL A 222 -17.79 -5.44 15.80
N GLY A 223 -17.66 -4.89 17.02
CA GLY A 223 -16.68 -5.25 18.04
C GLY A 223 -15.31 -4.58 17.96
N TYR A 224 -15.01 -3.88 16.88
CA TYR A 224 -13.86 -2.97 16.78
C TYR A 224 -14.35 -1.60 16.33
N LYS A 225 -13.60 -0.55 16.67
CA LYS A 225 -13.90 0.80 16.18
C LYS A 225 -13.60 0.95 14.69
N ARG A 226 -12.48 0.37 14.27
CA ARG A 226 -11.99 0.50 12.90
C ARG A 226 -11.07 -0.67 12.55
N GLN A 227 -11.16 -1.09 11.30
CA GLN A 227 -10.18 -1.98 10.67
C GLN A 227 -9.12 -1.13 9.97
N ILE A 228 -7.86 -1.52 10.12
CA ILE A 228 -6.73 -0.89 9.45
C ILE A 228 -6.08 -1.94 8.57
N ILE A 229 -6.09 -1.73 7.25
CA ILE A 229 -5.42 -2.60 6.28
C ILE A 229 -4.07 -1.96 5.99
N MET A 230 -2.99 -2.67 6.32
CA MET A 230 -1.62 -2.25 6.03
C MET A 230 -1.13 -3.01 4.80
N THR A 231 -0.86 -2.29 3.72
CA THR A 231 -0.25 -2.83 2.49
C THR A 231 1.23 -2.45 2.47
N THR A 232 2.10 -3.45 2.34
CA THR A 232 3.56 -3.29 2.52
C THR A 232 4.33 -3.14 1.21
N GLU A 233 3.71 -3.37 0.06
CA GLU A 233 4.37 -3.38 -1.24
C GLU A 233 3.55 -2.71 -2.34
N ASN A 234 4.25 -2.22 -3.38
CA ASN A 234 3.63 -1.62 -4.55
C ASN A 234 3.34 -2.71 -5.60
N ASP A 235 2.38 -3.57 -5.27
CA ASP A 235 2.05 -4.76 -6.05
C ASP A 235 0.58 -4.75 -6.49
N PRO A 236 0.27 -4.95 -7.79
CA PRO A 236 -1.11 -4.93 -8.29
C PRO A 236 -2.05 -5.97 -7.66
N GLU A 237 -1.56 -7.15 -7.28
CA GLU A 237 -2.39 -8.19 -6.65
C GLU A 237 -2.81 -7.74 -5.25
N LEU A 238 -1.87 -7.22 -4.45
CA LEU A 238 -2.17 -6.65 -3.13
C LEU A 238 -3.14 -5.46 -3.21
N PHE A 239 -3.09 -4.65 -4.26
CA PHE A 239 -4.01 -3.53 -4.46
C PHE A 239 -5.43 -3.97 -4.83
N GLN A 240 -5.58 -5.12 -5.49
CA GLN A 240 -6.89 -5.72 -5.68
C GLN A 240 -7.40 -6.27 -4.34
N ASP A 241 -6.59 -7.05 -3.64
CA ASP A 241 -6.95 -7.67 -2.37
C ASP A 241 -7.38 -6.66 -1.33
N GLN A 242 -6.63 -5.57 -1.14
CA GLN A 242 -7.02 -4.53 -0.19
C GLN A 242 -8.38 -3.89 -0.54
N SER A 243 -8.72 -3.77 -1.83
CA SER A 243 -9.98 -3.20 -2.29
C SER A 243 -11.14 -4.11 -1.89
N GLU A 244 -11.02 -5.41 -2.13
CA GLU A 244 -12.05 -6.37 -1.74
C GLU A 244 -12.18 -6.47 -0.22
N LEU A 245 -11.05 -6.48 0.49
CA LEU A 245 -11.00 -6.47 1.94
C LEU A 245 -11.69 -5.25 2.55
N ALA A 246 -11.45 -4.06 1.99
CA ALA A 246 -12.08 -2.81 2.41
C ALA A 246 -13.56 -2.74 2.00
N GLY A 247 -13.91 -3.27 0.83
CA GLY A 247 -15.28 -3.30 0.30
C GLY A 247 -16.26 -4.04 1.20
N LYS A 248 -15.77 -4.93 2.08
CA LYS A 248 -16.59 -5.57 3.10
C LYS A 248 -17.11 -4.60 4.18
N TYR A 249 -16.30 -3.63 4.58
CA TYR A 249 -16.64 -2.65 5.63
C TYR A 249 -16.08 -1.26 5.26
N PRO A 250 -16.54 -0.65 4.16
CA PRO A 250 -15.89 0.53 3.60
C PRO A 250 -15.88 1.70 4.61
N ASP A 251 -17.00 1.92 5.29
CA ASP A 251 -17.14 3.01 6.26
C ASP A 251 -16.36 2.80 7.57
N ASN A 252 -15.84 1.60 7.81
CA ASN A 252 -15.09 1.22 9.01
C ASN A 252 -13.66 0.77 8.70
N THR A 253 -13.17 1.03 7.49
CA THR A 253 -11.81 0.64 7.07
C THR A 253 -10.94 1.85 6.80
N THR A 254 -9.70 1.82 7.30
CA THR A 254 -8.60 2.69 6.88
C THR A 254 -7.59 1.85 6.12
N ILE A 255 -7.10 2.32 4.97
CA ILE A 255 -5.99 1.68 4.25
C ILE A 255 -4.74 2.54 4.40
N VAL A 256 -3.65 1.88 4.78
CA VAL A 256 -2.34 2.48 5.01
C VAL A 256 -1.32 1.81 4.11
N TYR A 257 -0.62 2.60 3.30
CA TYR A 257 0.58 2.14 2.60
C TYR A 257 1.77 2.39 3.49
N MET A 258 2.52 1.35 3.80
CA MET A 258 3.64 1.42 4.75
C MET A 258 4.92 0.88 4.12
N ASP A 259 5.95 1.72 4.13
CA ASP A 259 7.26 1.35 3.63
C ASP A 259 8.07 0.55 4.67
N LYS A 260 9.25 0.07 4.29
CA LYS A 260 10.11 -0.71 5.19
C LYS A 260 10.55 0.06 6.44
N ASN A 261 10.66 1.39 6.36
CA ASN A 261 11.10 2.24 7.46
C ASN A 261 9.95 2.59 8.42
N GLY A 262 8.74 2.08 8.19
CA GLY A 262 7.55 2.43 8.98
C GLY A 262 6.97 3.80 8.64
N ASN A 263 7.45 4.46 7.58
CA ASN A 263 6.81 5.66 7.06
C ASN A 263 5.55 5.23 6.31
N TYR A 264 4.46 5.95 6.54
CA TYR A 264 3.18 5.56 6.00
C TYR A 264 2.36 6.73 5.45
N LYS A 265 1.45 6.37 4.55
CA LYS A 265 0.44 7.26 3.98
C LYS A 265 -0.92 6.60 4.08
N VAL A 266 -1.92 7.35 4.55
CA VAL A 266 -3.31 6.91 4.55
C VAL A 266 -3.89 7.20 3.18
N VAL A 267 -4.37 6.16 2.49
CA VAL A 267 -4.90 6.29 1.12
C VAL A 267 -6.41 6.12 1.03
N TYR A 268 -7.04 5.63 2.10
CA TYR A 268 -8.49 5.49 2.20
C TYR A 268 -8.93 5.52 3.66
N GLY A 269 -10.11 6.10 3.92
CA GLY A 269 -10.70 6.19 5.26
C GLY A 269 -10.12 7.33 6.12
N LEU A 270 -10.38 7.26 7.43
CA LEU A 270 -9.90 8.27 8.39
C LEU A 270 -8.39 8.16 8.58
N LYS A 271 -7.73 9.31 8.77
CA LYS A 271 -6.35 9.34 9.29
C LYS A 271 -6.29 8.66 10.65
N LEU A 272 -5.14 8.06 10.98
CA LEU A 272 -5.00 7.26 12.21
C LEU A 272 -5.30 8.09 13.47
N ASP A 273 -4.82 9.33 13.53
CA ASP A 273 -5.03 10.29 14.63
C ASP A 273 -6.48 10.80 14.74
N GLN A 274 -7.30 10.56 13.73
CA GLN A 274 -8.72 10.93 13.68
C GLN A 274 -9.65 9.77 14.05
N ILE A 275 -9.11 8.57 14.28
CA ILE A 275 -9.91 7.40 14.65
C ILE A 275 -10.44 7.60 16.08
N SER A 276 -11.74 7.39 16.27
CA SER A 276 -12.35 7.44 17.59
C SER A 276 -11.76 6.36 18.50
N LYS A 277 -11.52 6.74 19.77
CA LYS A 277 -10.99 5.88 20.84
C LYS A 277 -11.66 4.49 20.90
N GLY A 278 -10.84 3.45 21.03
CA GLY A 278 -11.27 2.08 21.28
C GLY A 278 -10.43 1.03 20.55
N ASP A 279 -10.94 -0.21 20.54
CA ASP A 279 -10.20 -1.36 20.04
C ASP A 279 -10.10 -1.37 18.50
N LEU A 280 -8.88 -1.61 18.00
CA LEU A 280 -8.54 -1.64 16.58
C LEU A 280 -8.20 -3.06 16.12
N LYS A 281 -8.51 -3.31 14.84
CA LYS A 281 -8.10 -4.52 14.14
C LYS A 281 -7.16 -4.16 12.99
N VAL A 282 -5.92 -4.61 13.08
CA VAL A 282 -4.93 -4.47 12.00
C VAL A 282 -4.96 -5.73 11.13
N LEU A 283 -5.01 -5.56 9.82
CA LEU A 283 -4.87 -6.62 8.83
C LEU A 283 -3.62 -6.32 8.01
N ILE A 284 -2.67 -7.27 8.00
CA ILE A 284 -1.45 -7.15 7.20
C ILE A 284 -1.75 -7.80 5.84
N ASN A 285 -1.71 -6.98 4.79
CA ASN A 285 -1.94 -7.35 3.40
C ASN A 285 -0.58 -7.35 2.69
N ALA A 286 0.00 -8.54 2.58
CA ALA A 286 1.36 -8.74 2.09
C ALA A 286 1.53 -10.16 1.57
N HIS A 287 2.44 -10.34 0.62
CA HIS A 287 2.88 -11.66 0.19
C HIS A 287 3.62 -12.39 1.32
N GLY A 288 3.59 -13.72 1.27
CA GLY A 288 4.33 -14.58 2.19
C GLY A 288 5.24 -15.50 1.42
N GLU A 289 6.49 -15.65 1.89
CA GLU A 289 7.46 -16.57 1.31
C GLU A 289 8.07 -17.42 2.44
N SER A 290 8.04 -18.75 2.31
CA SER A 290 8.79 -19.67 3.19
C SER A 290 8.66 -19.40 4.70
N ARG A 291 7.45 -19.15 5.20
CA ARG A 291 7.13 -18.85 6.62
C ARG A 291 7.47 -17.43 7.11
N GLU A 292 7.72 -16.51 6.19
CA GLU A 292 8.00 -15.09 6.47
C GLU A 292 7.16 -14.16 5.59
N ILE A 293 7.00 -12.90 6.02
CA ILE A 293 6.35 -11.88 5.18
C ILE A 293 7.39 -11.38 4.21
N GLU A 294 7.06 -11.36 2.92
CA GLU A 294 8.03 -10.98 1.89
C GLU A 294 8.60 -9.59 2.16
N ASN A 295 9.92 -9.45 1.96
CA ASN A 295 10.65 -8.20 2.10
C ASN A 295 10.49 -7.49 3.47
N ARG A 296 10.09 -8.20 4.55
CA ARG A 296 9.91 -7.64 5.89
C ARG A 296 10.36 -8.59 7.00
N SER A 297 11.18 -8.08 7.91
CA SER A 297 11.53 -8.79 9.15
C SER A 297 10.37 -8.76 10.16
N ILE A 298 10.41 -9.66 11.14
CA ILE A 298 9.42 -9.69 12.23
C ILE A 298 9.49 -8.40 13.07
N GLU A 299 10.69 -7.89 13.31
CA GLU A 299 10.93 -6.65 14.05
C GLU A 299 10.37 -5.45 13.29
N GLU A 300 10.51 -5.42 11.97
CA GLU A 300 9.91 -4.38 11.11
C GLU A 300 8.39 -4.43 11.22
N ILE A 301 7.76 -5.61 11.07
CA ILE A 301 6.30 -5.77 11.20
C ILE A 301 5.80 -5.38 12.60
N ALA A 302 6.54 -5.74 13.66
CA ALA A 302 6.20 -5.35 15.02
C ALA A 302 6.28 -3.82 15.22
N GLU A 303 7.31 -3.17 14.68
CA GLU A 303 7.44 -1.71 14.69
C GLU A 303 6.31 -1.04 13.89
N HIS A 304 5.98 -1.56 12.71
CA HIS A 304 4.90 -1.08 11.85
C HIS A 304 3.54 -1.09 12.57
N ILE A 305 3.23 -2.18 13.27
CA ILE A 305 2.00 -2.29 14.08
C ILE A 305 2.04 -1.31 15.27
N SER A 306 3.19 -1.15 15.92
CA SER A 306 3.37 -0.18 17.02
C SER A 306 3.25 1.27 16.55
N ILE A 307 3.69 1.59 15.34
CA ILE A 307 3.48 2.92 14.73
C ILE A 307 1.97 3.17 14.55
N ILE A 308 1.22 2.18 14.05
CA ILE A 308 -0.24 2.31 13.92
C ILE A 308 -0.91 2.52 15.28
N ASP A 309 -0.54 1.72 16.27
CA ASP A 309 -1.10 1.80 17.63
C ASP A 309 -0.87 3.19 18.25
N ARG A 310 0.37 3.69 18.19
CA ARG A 310 0.75 5.04 18.68
C ARG A 310 0.09 6.16 17.88
N ALA A 311 0.03 6.04 16.55
CA ALA A 311 -0.58 7.05 15.69
C ALA A 311 -2.09 7.21 15.93
N ALA A 312 -2.78 6.15 16.37
CA ALA A 312 -4.19 6.20 16.71
C ALA A 312 -4.48 6.81 18.11
N GLY A 313 -3.45 7.07 18.90
CA GLY A 313 -3.52 7.72 20.21
C GLY A 313 -3.73 6.77 21.40
N GLU A 314 -3.43 7.26 22.61
CA GLU A 314 -3.33 6.46 23.86
C GLU A 314 -4.59 5.68 24.26
N ASP A 315 -5.77 6.13 23.81
CA ASP A 315 -7.05 5.49 24.11
C ASP A 315 -7.52 4.53 23.01
N SER A 316 -6.70 4.32 21.99
CA SER A 316 -6.89 3.30 20.95
C SER A 316 -5.92 2.15 21.19
N ASN A 317 -6.38 0.91 20.97
CA ASN A 317 -5.54 -0.26 21.23
C ASN A 317 -5.68 -1.27 20.09
N VAL A 318 -4.57 -1.68 19.49
CA VAL A 318 -4.57 -2.85 18.62
C VAL A 318 -4.88 -4.09 19.47
N ARG A 319 -6.06 -4.70 19.25
CA ARG A 319 -6.49 -5.93 19.93
C ARG A 319 -6.39 -7.16 19.05
N LYS A 320 -6.40 -6.96 17.73
CA LYS A 320 -6.32 -8.05 16.76
C LYS A 320 -5.39 -7.66 15.63
N VAL A 321 -4.44 -8.53 15.35
CA VAL A 321 -3.65 -8.54 14.11
C VAL A 321 -4.07 -9.77 13.30
N SER A 322 -4.39 -9.56 12.03
CA SER A 322 -4.71 -10.62 11.08
C SER A 322 -3.69 -10.61 9.95
N LEU A 323 -2.76 -11.55 9.97
CA LEU A 323 -1.79 -11.76 8.90
C LEU A 323 -2.51 -12.43 7.73
N ALA A 324 -2.80 -11.68 6.67
CA ALA A 324 -3.43 -12.18 5.45
C ALA A 324 -2.37 -12.49 4.38
N SER A 325 -1.27 -13.10 4.81
CA SER A 325 -0.16 -13.54 3.96
C SER A 325 -0.12 -15.06 3.89
N CYS A 326 0.28 -15.59 2.74
CA CYS A 326 0.34 -17.02 2.49
C CYS A 326 1.37 -17.71 3.40
N SER A 327 1.02 -18.90 3.90
CA SER A 327 1.99 -19.90 4.36
C SER A 327 3.00 -19.47 5.44
N LEU A 328 2.65 -18.51 6.31
CA LEU A 328 3.52 -17.98 7.37
C LEU A 328 3.83 -18.96 8.51
N GLY A 329 2.95 -19.94 8.75
CA GLY A 329 3.11 -20.93 9.83
C GLY A 329 2.95 -20.37 11.26
N GLY A 330 2.78 -21.25 12.25
CA GLY A 330 2.59 -20.85 13.65
C GLY A 330 3.81 -20.21 14.30
N GLY A 331 5.01 -20.70 13.97
CA GLY A 331 6.27 -20.22 14.56
C GLY A 331 6.59 -18.75 14.24
N TYR A 332 6.04 -18.19 13.16
CA TYR A 332 6.16 -16.75 12.88
C TYR A 332 5.46 -15.92 13.98
N VAL A 333 4.26 -16.35 14.39
CA VAL A 333 3.47 -15.64 15.41
C VAL A 333 4.10 -15.76 16.79
N GLU A 334 4.69 -16.90 17.11
CA GLU A 334 5.40 -17.13 18.37
C GLU A 334 6.60 -16.18 18.54
N ARG A 335 7.21 -15.74 17.42
CA ARG A 335 8.26 -14.71 17.42
C ARG A 335 7.69 -13.29 17.38
N LEU A 336 6.60 -13.05 16.65
CA LEU A 336 6.00 -11.72 16.53
C LEU A 336 5.35 -11.22 17.84
N LEU A 337 4.64 -12.07 18.58
CA LEU A 337 3.94 -11.69 19.81
C LEU A 337 4.88 -11.08 20.88
N PRO A 338 6.05 -11.69 21.20
CA PRO A 338 7.05 -11.09 22.07
C PRO A 338 7.56 -9.73 21.57
N GLU A 339 7.83 -9.59 20.27
CA GLU A 339 8.28 -8.32 19.70
C GLU A 339 7.21 -7.23 19.81
N LEU A 340 5.94 -7.55 19.53
CA LEU A 340 4.82 -6.62 19.74
C LEU A 340 4.74 -6.14 21.19
N ARG A 341 4.89 -7.05 22.16
CA ARG A 341 4.90 -6.70 23.59
C ARG A 341 6.06 -5.76 23.94
N LYS A 342 7.26 -6.00 23.41
CA LYS A 342 8.43 -5.10 23.59
C LYS A 342 8.16 -3.70 23.04
N LYS A 343 7.32 -3.59 22.02
CA LYS A 343 6.92 -2.33 21.36
C LYS A 343 5.65 -1.68 21.94
N GLY A 344 5.18 -2.15 23.10
CA GLY A 344 4.01 -1.60 23.80
C GLY A 344 2.67 -2.22 23.38
N VAL A 345 2.63 -3.11 22.39
CA VAL A 345 1.41 -3.75 21.88
C VAL A 345 1.21 -5.10 22.58
N GLY A 346 0.81 -5.06 23.86
CA GLY A 346 0.89 -6.21 24.76
C GLY A 346 -0.33 -7.14 24.83
N ASN A 347 -1.53 -6.65 24.50
CA ASN A 347 -2.79 -7.41 24.60
C ASN A 347 -3.46 -7.56 23.23
N THR A 348 -2.68 -8.10 22.29
CA THR A 348 -3.10 -8.39 20.92
C THR A 348 -3.22 -9.89 20.70
N LYS A 349 -4.28 -10.31 20.01
CA LYS A 349 -4.39 -11.64 19.40
C LYS A 349 -3.85 -11.57 17.97
N VAL A 350 -3.09 -12.57 17.53
CA VAL A 350 -2.53 -12.62 16.17
C VAL A 350 -3.04 -13.86 15.46
N SER A 351 -3.73 -13.70 14.34
CA SER A 351 -4.15 -14.82 13.49
C SER A 351 -3.28 -14.95 12.25
N VAL A 352 -2.91 -16.18 11.91
CA VAL A 352 -2.04 -16.56 10.79
C VAL A 352 -2.71 -17.61 9.90
N ARG A 353 -2.32 -17.64 8.62
CA ARG A 353 -2.73 -18.67 7.66
C ARG A 353 -1.58 -19.64 7.46
N LEU A 354 -1.89 -20.92 7.52
CA LEU A 354 -0.91 -22.00 7.40
C LEU A 354 -0.67 -22.45 5.96
N ALA A 355 -1.52 -22.01 5.03
CA ALA A 355 -1.43 -22.27 3.60
C ALA A 355 -1.81 -21.01 2.82
N ASP A 356 -1.93 -21.13 1.50
CA ASP A 356 -2.19 -19.99 0.61
C ASP A 356 -3.56 -19.39 0.87
N VAL A 357 -3.63 -18.07 0.91
CA VAL A 357 -4.86 -17.32 1.18
C VAL A 357 -5.35 -16.66 -0.09
N LEU A 358 -6.64 -16.79 -0.35
CA LEU A 358 -7.33 -16.11 -1.44
C LEU A 358 -8.33 -15.12 -0.85
N ILE A 359 -8.36 -13.92 -1.40
CA ILE A 359 -9.40 -12.93 -1.12
C ILE A 359 -10.49 -13.05 -2.18
N LEU A 360 -11.72 -13.32 -1.75
CA LEU A 360 -12.89 -13.28 -2.62
C LEU A 360 -13.31 -11.83 -2.87
N PRO A 361 -13.98 -11.53 -4.01
CA PRO A 361 -14.55 -10.22 -4.31
C PRO A 361 -15.53 -9.63 -3.27
N ASP A 362 -15.98 -10.40 -2.29
CA ASP A 362 -16.78 -9.92 -1.16
C ASP A 362 -15.93 -9.68 0.12
N GLY A 363 -14.61 -9.63 -0.03
CA GLY A 363 -13.62 -9.41 1.03
C GLY A 363 -13.43 -10.60 1.98
N ARG A 364 -14.04 -11.76 1.69
CA ARG A 364 -13.85 -12.98 2.48
C ARG A 364 -12.55 -13.67 2.12
N LYS A 365 -12.00 -14.39 3.11
CA LYS A 365 -10.74 -15.12 2.99
C LYS A 365 -11.02 -16.60 2.89
N MET A 366 -10.52 -17.21 1.84
CA MET A 366 -10.45 -18.65 1.66
C MET A 366 -9.01 -19.09 1.86
N ILE A 367 -8.79 -20.29 2.37
CA ILE A 367 -7.44 -20.87 2.50
C ILE A 367 -7.38 -22.09 1.62
N MET A 368 -6.44 -22.14 0.67
CA MET A 368 -6.27 -23.26 -0.24
C MET A 368 -5.49 -24.36 0.48
N ASP A 369 -6.06 -25.56 0.55
CA ASP A 369 -5.37 -26.74 1.09
C ASP A 369 -4.63 -27.42 -0.07
N SER A 370 -3.31 -27.52 -0.02
CA SER A 370 -2.54 -28.17 -1.09
C SER A 370 -2.40 -29.68 -0.89
N GLU A 371 -2.64 -30.22 0.32
CA GLU A 371 -2.40 -31.63 0.65
C GLU A 371 -3.64 -32.51 0.42
N GLU A 372 -4.85 -32.00 0.63
CA GLU A 372 -6.13 -32.73 0.41
C GLU A 372 -6.78 -32.42 -0.96
N GLY A 373 -6.17 -31.55 -1.76
CA GLY A 373 -6.68 -31.04 -3.03
C GLY A 373 -7.08 -29.57 -2.96
N ILE A 374 -7.02 -28.86 -4.09
CA ILE A 374 -7.05 -27.39 -4.25
C ILE A 374 -8.36 -26.71 -3.78
N SER A 375 -9.30 -27.44 -3.19
CA SER A 375 -10.55 -26.88 -2.68
C SER A 375 -10.29 -25.89 -1.55
N GLY A 376 -10.61 -24.62 -1.80
CA GLY A 376 -10.49 -23.59 -0.78
C GLY A 376 -11.41 -23.84 0.42
N LYS A 377 -10.89 -23.74 1.64
CA LYS A 377 -11.69 -23.86 2.88
C LYS A 377 -12.04 -22.49 3.44
N TYR A 378 -13.33 -22.26 3.71
CA TYR A 378 -13.78 -21.06 4.42
C TYR A 378 -13.82 -21.36 5.91
N ARG A 379 -13.27 -20.45 6.72
CA ARG A 379 -13.25 -20.57 8.19
C ARG A 379 -12.62 -21.86 8.74
N SER A 380 -11.66 -22.45 8.04
CA SER A 380 -10.93 -23.62 8.56
C SER A 380 -10.25 -23.32 9.89
N SER A 381 -10.48 -24.17 10.88
CA SER A 381 -9.80 -24.18 12.18
C SER A 381 -8.44 -24.88 12.10
N ALA A 382 -8.28 -25.78 11.11
CA ALA A 382 -7.02 -26.43 10.80
C ALA A 382 -6.03 -25.44 10.18
N LEU A 383 -6.45 -24.69 9.16
CA LEU A 383 -5.57 -23.84 8.34
C LEU A 383 -5.45 -22.38 8.83
N LYS A 384 -6.31 -21.94 9.75
CA LYS A 384 -6.18 -20.64 10.44
C LYS A 384 -5.97 -20.83 11.93
N LYS A 385 -4.81 -20.44 12.43
CA LYS A 385 -4.50 -20.44 13.86
C LYS A 385 -4.47 -19.02 14.41
N THR A 386 -4.86 -18.88 15.67
CA THR A 386 -4.76 -17.61 16.40
C THR A 386 -4.04 -17.85 17.71
N TYR A 387 -3.08 -16.98 17.99
CA TYR A 387 -2.26 -17.04 19.20
C TYR A 387 -2.49 -15.78 20.02
N ALA A 388 -2.41 -15.93 21.33
CA ALA A 388 -2.49 -14.85 22.29
C ALA A 388 -1.68 -15.19 23.53
N PHE A 389 -1.36 -14.18 24.33
CA PHE A 389 -0.85 -14.42 25.67
C PHE A 389 -1.98 -14.79 26.64
N ASN A 390 -1.76 -15.78 27.49
CA ASN A 390 -2.61 -16.05 28.64
C ASN A 390 -2.26 -15.14 29.83
N GLU A 391 -2.98 -15.28 30.94
CA GLU A 391 -2.77 -14.50 32.17
C GLU A 391 -1.37 -14.70 32.79
N LYS A 392 -0.72 -15.83 32.53
CA LYS A 392 0.65 -16.13 32.98
C LYS A 392 1.72 -15.56 32.05
N GLY A 393 1.32 -14.96 30.93
CA GLY A 393 2.22 -14.42 29.91
C GLY A 393 2.79 -15.46 28.95
N GLU A 394 2.23 -16.67 28.91
CA GLU A 394 2.59 -17.74 27.98
C GLU A 394 1.79 -17.61 26.67
N ILE A 395 2.39 -17.98 25.54
CA ILE A 395 1.70 -17.98 24.24
C ILE A 395 0.84 -19.24 24.14
N ILE A 396 -0.46 -19.06 23.92
CA ILE A 396 -1.41 -20.16 23.76
C ILE A 396 -2.18 -20.02 22.45
N LEU A 397 -2.63 -21.16 21.92
CA LEU A 397 -3.64 -21.19 20.87
C LEU A 397 -5.00 -20.81 21.44
N VAL A 398 -5.70 -19.94 20.73
CA VAL A 398 -7.09 -19.57 21.00
C VAL A 398 -7.92 -19.79 19.75
N ASP A 399 -9.22 -20.02 19.93
CA ASP A 399 -10.12 -20.20 18.80
C ASP A 399 -10.10 -18.95 17.90
N SER A 400 -9.78 -19.18 16.62
CA SER A 400 -9.60 -18.18 15.58
C SER A 400 -10.85 -17.37 15.21
N TYR A 401 -12.01 -17.74 15.73
CA TYR A 401 -13.30 -17.13 15.41
C TYR A 401 -14.07 -16.65 16.65
N THR A 402 -13.52 -16.83 17.86
CA THR A 402 -14.12 -16.28 19.10
C THR A 402 -14.06 -14.76 19.19
N ASP A 403 -13.18 -14.12 18.42
CA ASP A 403 -13.04 -12.67 18.29
C ASP A 403 -13.94 -12.09 17.20
N GLU A 404 -14.69 -12.91 16.48
CA GLU A 404 -15.73 -12.39 15.61
C GLU A 404 -16.93 -11.95 16.43
N HIS A 405 -17.29 -10.70 16.23
CA HIS A 405 -18.39 -10.10 16.94
C HIS A 405 -19.65 -10.13 16.09
N TYR A 406 -20.73 -10.51 16.76
CA TYR A 406 -22.10 -10.55 16.27
C TYR A 406 -22.95 -9.85 17.32
N ASP A 407 -23.89 -9.01 16.91
CA ASP A 407 -24.81 -8.36 17.84
C ASP A 407 -25.65 -9.41 18.57
N VAL A 408 -26.05 -10.48 17.86
CA VAL A 408 -26.82 -11.59 18.41
C VAL A 408 -26.29 -12.93 17.90
N SER A 409 -26.22 -13.92 18.79
CA SER A 409 -26.04 -15.33 18.43
C SER A 409 -27.28 -16.12 18.75
N LEU A 410 -27.74 -16.92 17.78
CA LEU A 410 -28.95 -17.71 17.83
C LEU A 410 -28.66 -19.20 17.64
N SER A 411 -29.52 -20.01 18.24
CA SER A 411 -29.70 -21.42 17.92
C SER A 411 -31.21 -21.73 17.86
N ILE A 412 -31.56 -22.97 17.56
CA ILE A 412 -32.95 -23.43 17.51
C ILE A 412 -33.24 -24.20 18.80
N ASP A 413 -34.34 -23.86 19.49
CA ASP A 413 -34.81 -24.60 20.67
C ASP A 413 -35.58 -25.87 20.26
N LYS A 414 -35.86 -26.76 21.22
CA LYS A 414 -36.54 -28.05 20.97
C LYS A 414 -37.92 -27.92 20.34
N ASP A 415 -38.60 -26.78 20.52
CA ASP A 415 -39.90 -26.47 19.93
C ASP A 415 -39.81 -25.75 18.57
N GLY A 416 -38.58 -25.55 18.06
CA GLY A 416 -38.29 -24.84 16.81
C GLY A 416 -38.24 -23.32 16.94
N SER A 417 -38.38 -22.77 18.15
CA SER A 417 -38.35 -21.32 18.40
C SER A 417 -36.91 -20.76 18.44
N PRO A 418 -36.73 -19.43 18.25
CA PRO A 418 -35.42 -18.81 18.36
C PRO A 418 -34.89 -18.82 19.78
N LYS A 419 -33.76 -19.50 20.00
CA LYS A 419 -33.01 -19.45 21.25
C LYS A 419 -31.86 -18.44 21.14
N ILE A 420 -31.93 -17.38 21.94
CA ILE A 420 -30.85 -16.39 22.03
C ILE A 420 -29.72 -16.96 22.90
N GLU A 421 -28.61 -17.31 22.27
CA GLU A 421 -27.41 -17.80 22.97
C GLU A 421 -26.64 -16.65 23.62
N ARG A 422 -26.60 -15.50 22.94
CA ARG A 422 -25.86 -14.32 23.40
C ARG A 422 -26.32 -13.05 22.70
N ILE A 423 -26.33 -11.94 23.43
CA ILE A 423 -26.37 -10.58 22.88
C ILE A 423 -25.06 -9.89 23.24
N TYR A 424 -24.41 -9.25 22.27
CA TYR A 424 -23.12 -8.60 22.48
C TYR A 424 -23.23 -7.41 23.44
N GLY A 425 -22.17 -7.15 24.20
CA GLY A 425 -22.13 -6.06 25.19
C GLY A 425 -23.06 -6.25 26.39
N ASN A 426 -23.57 -7.47 26.63
CA ASN A 426 -24.55 -7.77 27.68
C ASN A 426 -25.84 -6.93 27.58
N GLN A 427 -26.20 -6.50 26.38
CA GLN A 427 -27.43 -5.77 26.12
C GLN A 427 -28.66 -6.67 26.24
N ARG A 428 -29.81 -6.06 26.50
CA ARG A 428 -31.12 -6.74 26.43
C ARG A 428 -31.65 -6.72 25.00
N LEU A 429 -32.50 -7.69 24.64
CA LEU A 429 -33.16 -7.74 23.33
C LEU A 429 -33.87 -6.41 22.99
N SER A 430 -34.52 -5.80 23.98
CA SER A 430 -35.23 -4.52 23.85
C SER A 430 -34.33 -3.31 23.59
N GLU A 431 -33.02 -3.43 23.81
CA GLU A 431 -32.04 -2.35 23.65
C GLU A 431 -31.40 -2.33 22.26
N LEU A 432 -31.57 -3.42 21.48
CA LEU A 432 -31.04 -3.53 20.13
C LEU A 432 -31.63 -2.46 19.19
N LYS A 433 -30.78 -1.89 18.33
CA LYS A 433 -31.14 -0.86 17.34
C LYS A 433 -30.30 -1.01 16.08
N GLY A 434 -30.83 -0.53 14.96
CA GLY A 434 -30.12 -0.43 13.69
C GLY A 434 -29.99 -1.75 12.93
N ALA A 435 -28.97 -1.80 12.08
CA ALA A 435 -28.63 -2.93 11.22
C ALA A 435 -27.80 -3.95 11.99
N LEU A 436 -28.39 -5.09 12.34
CA LEU A 436 -27.79 -6.12 13.19
C LEU A 436 -27.01 -7.16 12.37
N LYS A 437 -25.89 -7.59 12.93
CA LYS A 437 -25.12 -8.76 12.53
C LYS A 437 -25.49 -9.96 13.40
N VAL A 438 -26.06 -10.99 12.81
CA VAL A 438 -26.61 -12.14 13.52
C VAL A 438 -25.84 -13.41 13.14
N PHE A 439 -25.38 -14.15 14.14
CA PHE A 439 -24.83 -15.50 13.97
C PHE A 439 -25.89 -16.55 14.29
N VAL A 440 -25.97 -17.60 13.50
CA VAL A 440 -26.95 -18.68 13.65
C VAL A 440 -26.24 -20.02 13.65
N LYS A 441 -26.43 -20.81 14.72
CA LYS A 441 -26.20 -22.26 14.69
C LYS A 441 -27.47 -22.90 14.15
N ALA A 442 -27.41 -23.32 12.90
CA ALA A 442 -28.57 -23.78 12.15
C ALA A 442 -28.84 -25.28 12.34
N GLU A 443 -30.04 -25.71 11.96
CA GLU A 443 -30.40 -27.12 11.77
C GLU A 443 -30.73 -27.35 10.29
N GLY A 444 -31.93 -27.83 9.96
CA GLY A 444 -32.42 -27.88 8.58
C GLY A 444 -32.77 -26.49 8.04
N TRP A 445 -32.85 -26.39 6.71
CA TRP A 445 -33.15 -25.15 6.01
C TRP A 445 -34.50 -24.55 6.47
N ASP A 446 -35.55 -25.37 6.46
CA ASP A 446 -36.92 -24.92 6.75
C ASP A 446 -37.09 -24.52 8.22
N GLU A 447 -36.52 -25.28 9.15
CA GLU A 447 -36.53 -24.99 10.58
C GLU A 447 -35.80 -23.67 10.86
N THR A 448 -34.64 -23.48 10.23
CA THR A 448 -33.84 -22.26 10.41
C THR A 448 -34.52 -21.05 9.80
N GLU A 449 -35.14 -21.19 8.63
CA GLU A 449 -35.90 -20.13 7.99
C GLU A 449 -37.08 -19.69 8.86
N LYS A 450 -37.86 -20.66 9.37
CA LYS A 450 -38.99 -20.40 10.26
C LYS A 450 -38.54 -19.69 11.55
N MET A 451 -37.46 -20.18 12.18
CA MET A 451 -36.90 -19.58 13.39
C MET A 451 -36.47 -18.13 13.16
N LEU A 452 -35.82 -17.83 12.03
CA LEU A 452 -35.39 -16.47 11.71
C LEU A 452 -36.55 -15.52 11.43
N HIS A 453 -37.63 -16.01 10.83
CA HIS A 453 -38.87 -15.23 10.72
C HIS A 453 -39.44 -14.88 12.09
N GLN A 454 -39.52 -15.84 13.01
CA GLN A 454 -39.97 -15.58 14.38
C GLN A 454 -39.04 -14.61 15.12
N PHE A 455 -37.72 -14.74 14.95
CA PHE A 455 -36.75 -13.82 15.54
C PHE A 455 -36.95 -12.39 15.01
N LYS A 456 -37.17 -12.23 13.70
CA LYS A 456 -37.46 -10.94 13.07
C LYS A 456 -38.70 -10.29 13.68
N ASP A 457 -39.73 -11.07 14.00
CA ASP A 457 -40.99 -10.56 14.54
C ASP A 457 -40.88 -10.10 16.01
N ILE A 458 -39.89 -10.57 16.77
CA ILE A 458 -39.66 -10.17 18.17
C ILE A 458 -38.61 -9.05 18.32
N LEU A 459 -37.97 -8.61 17.23
CA LEU A 459 -37.00 -7.51 17.29
C LEU A 459 -37.70 -6.19 17.67
N PRO A 460 -37.05 -5.33 18.48
CA PRO A 460 -37.61 -4.04 18.83
C PRO A 460 -37.73 -3.12 17.61
N SER A 461 -38.66 -2.15 17.71
CA SER A 461 -38.85 -1.13 16.67
C SER A 461 -37.55 -0.37 16.40
N GLY A 462 -37.07 -0.43 15.17
CA GLY A 462 -35.83 0.22 14.73
C GLY A 462 -34.61 -0.71 14.69
N ALA A 463 -34.74 -2.00 15.04
CA ALA A 463 -33.74 -3.02 14.77
C ALA A 463 -34.13 -3.87 13.54
N SER A 464 -33.14 -4.32 12.79
CA SER A 464 -33.34 -5.18 11.61
C SER A 464 -32.16 -6.10 11.40
N ILE A 465 -32.40 -7.28 10.85
CA ILE A 465 -31.33 -8.20 10.46
C ILE A 465 -30.71 -7.68 9.16
N ALA A 466 -29.43 -7.31 9.18
CA ALA A 466 -28.74 -6.80 8.00
C ALA A 466 -27.67 -7.76 7.47
N HIS A 467 -27.04 -8.53 8.36
CA HIS A 467 -26.06 -9.55 7.99
C HIS A 467 -26.30 -10.83 8.80
N LEU A 468 -26.40 -11.95 8.09
CA LEU A 468 -26.53 -13.29 8.66
C LEU A 468 -25.28 -14.09 8.39
N ASN A 469 -24.72 -14.67 9.45
CA ASN A 469 -23.74 -15.74 9.35
C ASN A 469 -24.36 -17.03 9.90
N ILE A 470 -24.59 -18.00 9.02
CA ILE A 470 -25.26 -19.25 9.30
C ILE A 470 -24.22 -20.37 9.24
N LYS A 471 -24.08 -21.06 10.37
CA LYS A 471 -23.24 -22.24 10.49
C LYS A 471 -24.14 -23.48 10.45
N THR A 472 -24.01 -24.30 9.41
CA THR A 472 -24.81 -25.52 9.24
C THR A 472 -24.24 -26.69 10.05
N PRO A 473 -25.07 -27.71 10.40
CA PRO A 473 -24.60 -28.91 11.08
C PRO A 473 -23.55 -29.67 10.24
N LYS A 474 -22.66 -30.40 10.93
CA LYS A 474 -21.58 -31.18 10.30
C LYS A 474 -22.09 -32.14 9.21
N ASP A 475 -23.22 -32.80 9.47
CA ASP A 475 -23.79 -33.82 8.60
C ASP A 475 -24.88 -33.29 7.65
N ASN A 476 -25.07 -31.96 7.60
CA ASN A 476 -26.12 -31.33 6.79
C ASN A 476 -25.61 -30.03 6.13
N ASP A 477 -24.85 -30.19 5.05
CA ASP A 477 -24.48 -29.09 4.17
C ASP A 477 -25.61 -28.81 3.18
N TRP A 478 -26.33 -27.71 3.42
CA TRP A 478 -27.52 -27.31 2.67
C TRP A 478 -27.30 -27.19 1.15
N PHE A 479 -26.06 -26.98 0.72
CA PHE A 479 -25.74 -26.75 -0.69
C PHE A 479 -24.92 -27.88 -1.32
N ALA A 480 -24.60 -28.94 -0.58
CA ALA A 480 -23.79 -30.04 -1.10
C ALA A 480 -24.47 -30.73 -2.29
N GLN A 481 -25.78 -30.95 -2.19
CA GLN A 481 -26.56 -31.65 -3.23
C GLN A 481 -27.60 -30.73 -3.88
N GLY A 482 -27.85 -30.97 -5.17
CA GLY A 482 -28.86 -30.25 -5.95
C GLY A 482 -28.28 -29.32 -7.01
N ASN A 483 -29.19 -28.79 -7.83
CA ASN A 483 -28.86 -27.92 -8.95
C ASN A 483 -28.50 -26.49 -8.48
N ALA A 484 -27.41 -25.93 -9.00
CA ALA A 484 -26.86 -24.64 -8.59
C ALA A 484 -27.78 -23.44 -8.91
N LEU A 485 -28.58 -23.50 -10.00
CA LEU A 485 -29.58 -22.48 -10.30
C LEU A 485 -30.63 -22.42 -9.19
N GLN A 486 -31.22 -23.56 -8.84
CA GLN A 486 -32.24 -23.61 -7.78
C GLN A 486 -31.66 -23.18 -6.42
N GLN A 487 -30.45 -23.63 -6.10
CA GLN A 487 -29.78 -23.28 -4.85
C GLN A 487 -29.51 -21.76 -4.75
N THR A 488 -29.01 -21.14 -5.81
CA THR A 488 -28.79 -19.69 -5.83
C THR A 488 -30.09 -18.90 -5.76
N GLN A 489 -31.16 -19.36 -6.42
CA GLN A 489 -32.50 -18.78 -6.29
C GLN A 489 -33.05 -18.89 -4.87
N ASN A 490 -32.93 -20.06 -4.23
CA ASN A 490 -33.39 -20.28 -2.87
C ASN A 490 -32.68 -19.36 -1.87
N LEU A 491 -31.35 -19.28 -1.96
CA LEU A 491 -30.57 -18.41 -1.09
C LEU A 491 -30.84 -16.93 -1.34
N ASP A 492 -31.06 -16.52 -2.60
CA ASP A 492 -31.45 -15.15 -2.90
C ASP A 492 -32.84 -14.80 -2.34
N ASN A 493 -33.82 -15.66 -2.56
CA ASN A 493 -35.19 -15.46 -2.06
C ASN A 493 -35.22 -15.43 -0.52
N PHE A 494 -34.43 -16.29 0.13
CA PHE A 494 -34.26 -16.30 1.57
C PHE A 494 -33.67 -14.99 2.09
N GLY A 495 -32.53 -14.55 1.56
CA GLY A 495 -31.91 -13.29 1.94
C GLY A 495 -32.76 -12.06 1.60
N GLY A 496 -33.50 -12.10 0.49
CA GLY A 496 -34.41 -11.05 0.03
C GLY A 496 -35.59 -10.85 0.99
N ARG A 497 -36.23 -11.92 1.47
CA ARG A 497 -37.33 -11.86 2.47
C ARG A 497 -36.90 -11.24 3.81
N LEU A 498 -35.63 -11.44 4.17
CA LEU A 498 -35.03 -10.85 5.36
C LEU A 498 -34.40 -9.47 5.09
N ASN A 499 -34.22 -9.10 3.82
CA ASN A 499 -33.46 -7.93 3.38
C ASN A 499 -32.03 -7.90 3.96
N ALA A 500 -31.37 -9.06 4.00
CA ALA A 500 -30.08 -9.26 4.66
C ALA A 500 -29.03 -9.83 3.71
N SER A 501 -27.76 -9.45 3.90
CA SER A 501 -26.63 -10.23 3.41
C SER A 501 -26.61 -11.57 4.14
N VAL A 502 -26.34 -12.68 3.43
CA VAL A 502 -26.31 -14.02 4.04
C VAL A 502 -25.00 -14.70 3.71
N VAL A 503 -24.45 -15.39 4.69
CA VAL A 503 -23.29 -16.27 4.55
C VAL A 503 -23.65 -17.58 5.19
N VAL A 504 -23.47 -18.67 4.46
CA VAL A 504 -23.70 -20.03 4.93
C VAL A 504 -22.40 -20.80 4.80
N HIS A 505 -22.01 -21.49 5.86
CA HIS A 505 -20.84 -22.36 5.85
C HIS A 505 -21.06 -23.55 6.79
N SER A 506 -20.37 -24.66 6.50
CA SER A 506 -20.41 -25.85 7.34
C SER A 506 -19.47 -25.74 8.55
N ASP A 507 -19.72 -26.57 9.56
CA ASP A 507 -18.76 -26.87 10.64
C ASP A 507 -17.77 -27.98 10.26
N SER A 508 -18.05 -28.73 9.19
CA SER A 508 -17.18 -29.81 8.75
C SER A 508 -16.02 -29.27 7.93
N GLU A 509 -14.78 -29.65 8.27
CA GLU A 509 -13.61 -29.40 7.43
C GLU A 509 -13.67 -30.22 6.12
N ASP A 510 -14.48 -31.28 6.08
CA ASP A 510 -14.72 -32.15 4.92
C ASP A 510 -15.94 -31.70 4.08
N ALA A 511 -16.48 -30.51 4.33
CA ALA A 511 -17.68 -30.03 3.64
C ALA A 511 -17.42 -29.84 2.13
N GLN A 512 -18.35 -30.28 1.30
CA GLN A 512 -18.25 -30.14 -0.16
C GLN A 512 -18.47 -28.68 -0.60
N VAL A 513 -19.30 -27.93 0.12
CA VAL A 513 -19.46 -26.49 -0.09
C VAL A 513 -18.64 -25.75 0.95
N SER A 514 -17.67 -24.98 0.48
CA SER A 514 -16.83 -24.21 1.37
C SER A 514 -17.58 -23.01 1.93
N VAL A 515 -18.30 -22.28 1.07
CA VAL A 515 -19.13 -21.14 1.48
C VAL A 515 -20.20 -20.84 0.43
N ALA A 516 -21.38 -20.44 0.89
CA ALA A 516 -22.39 -19.79 0.07
C ALA A 516 -22.66 -18.38 0.59
N THR A 517 -22.67 -17.39 -0.29
CA THR A 517 -22.89 -15.98 0.07
C THR A 517 -23.96 -15.35 -0.79
N ARG A 518 -24.72 -14.43 -0.19
CA ARG A 518 -25.71 -13.59 -0.83
C ARG A 518 -25.51 -12.16 -0.39
N GLU A 519 -25.27 -11.29 -1.35
CA GLU A 519 -25.16 -9.84 -1.14
C GLU A 519 -26.54 -9.18 -1.23
N ARG A 520 -26.67 -7.97 -0.68
CA ARG A 520 -27.95 -7.23 -0.69
C ARG A 520 -28.41 -6.82 -2.09
N ASN A 521 -27.49 -6.71 -3.05
CA ASN A 521 -27.76 -6.49 -4.47
C ASN A 521 -28.30 -7.74 -5.20
N SER A 522 -28.57 -8.85 -4.48
CA SER A 522 -29.06 -10.13 -5.02
C SER A 522 -28.04 -10.92 -5.84
N ARG A 523 -26.75 -10.57 -5.74
CA ARG A 523 -25.64 -11.42 -6.18
C ARG A 523 -25.51 -12.59 -5.22
N VAL A 524 -25.43 -13.80 -5.77
CA VAL A 524 -25.23 -15.02 -4.98
C VAL A 524 -24.00 -15.76 -5.48
N ARG A 525 -23.22 -16.31 -4.56
CA ARG A 525 -22.05 -17.15 -4.86
C ARG A 525 -22.15 -18.43 -4.06
N ILE A 526 -21.89 -19.57 -4.70
CA ILE A 526 -21.73 -20.86 -4.03
C ILE A 526 -20.40 -21.46 -4.48
N VAL A 527 -19.52 -21.74 -3.52
CA VAL A 527 -18.19 -22.29 -3.76
C VAL A 527 -18.21 -23.78 -3.44
N LYS A 528 -18.04 -24.63 -4.45
CA LYS A 528 -18.02 -26.09 -4.34
C LYS A 528 -16.72 -26.63 -4.92
N GLY A 529 -15.81 -27.11 -4.08
CA GLY A 529 -14.45 -27.46 -4.52
C GLY A 529 -13.78 -26.29 -5.25
N ASP A 530 -13.38 -26.50 -6.50
CA ASP A 530 -12.71 -25.50 -7.35
C ASP A 530 -13.70 -24.59 -8.13
N MET A 531 -15.01 -24.88 -8.05
CA MET A 531 -16.05 -24.21 -8.83
C MET A 531 -16.77 -23.11 -8.04
N TYR A 532 -16.91 -21.96 -8.69
CA TYR A 532 -17.65 -20.80 -8.18
C TYR A 532 -18.91 -20.60 -9.03
N PHE A 533 -20.07 -20.99 -8.50
CA PHE A 533 -21.36 -20.69 -9.12
C PHE A 533 -21.80 -19.30 -8.71
N VAL A 534 -21.97 -18.38 -9.67
CA VAL A 534 -22.30 -16.99 -9.39
C VAL A 534 -23.57 -16.58 -10.11
N LYS A 535 -24.58 -16.20 -9.34
CA LYS A 535 -25.76 -15.50 -9.82
C LYS A 535 -25.46 -14.01 -9.88
N GLU A 536 -25.58 -13.41 -11.05
CA GLU A 536 -25.33 -12.00 -11.31
C GLU A 536 -26.48 -11.38 -12.13
N SER A 537 -27.17 -10.39 -11.56
CA SER A 537 -28.40 -9.82 -12.14
C SER A 537 -28.19 -9.13 -13.50
N GLY A 538 -26.99 -8.62 -13.74
CA GLY A 538 -26.58 -7.96 -14.99
C GLY A 538 -26.30 -8.91 -16.15
N MET A 539 -26.34 -10.22 -15.93
CA MET A 539 -26.12 -11.20 -17.00
C MET A 539 -27.30 -11.27 -17.97
N THR A 540 -27.01 -11.55 -19.24
CA THR A 540 -28.04 -11.80 -20.25
C THR A 540 -28.73 -13.14 -19.99
N LYS A 541 -30.05 -13.20 -20.18
CA LYS A 541 -30.82 -14.45 -20.09
C LYS A 541 -30.30 -15.49 -21.09
N ASN A 542 -30.30 -16.77 -20.72
CA ASN A 542 -29.82 -17.88 -21.54
C ASN A 542 -28.34 -17.77 -21.96
N VAL A 543 -27.54 -17.00 -21.20
CA VAL A 543 -26.07 -16.94 -21.36
C VAL A 543 -25.40 -17.42 -20.08
N ILE A 544 -24.42 -18.30 -20.24
CA ILE A 544 -23.52 -18.71 -19.17
C ILE A 544 -22.12 -18.21 -19.51
N ARG A 545 -21.48 -17.52 -18.56
CA ARG A 545 -20.08 -17.11 -18.68
C ARG A 545 -19.20 -18.00 -17.81
N ILE A 546 -18.10 -18.50 -18.38
CA ILE A 546 -17.05 -19.22 -17.67
C ILE A 546 -15.79 -18.36 -17.72
N THR A 547 -15.17 -18.06 -16.57
CA THR A 547 -13.86 -17.40 -16.53
C THR A 547 -12.78 -18.40 -16.11
N GLU A 548 -11.72 -18.52 -16.91
CA GLU A 548 -10.63 -19.48 -16.73
C GLU A 548 -9.27 -18.76 -16.71
N PHE A 549 -8.38 -19.16 -15.79
CA PHE A 549 -7.04 -18.59 -15.65
C PHE A 549 -5.98 -19.61 -16.09
N GLY A 550 -5.01 -19.17 -16.89
CA GLY A 550 -3.93 -20.04 -17.36
C GLY A 550 -2.73 -20.10 -16.40
N GLY A 551 -2.26 -21.31 -16.08
CA GLY A 551 -0.93 -21.56 -15.53
C GLY A 551 -0.70 -21.24 -14.04
N LEU A 552 -1.77 -21.04 -13.28
CA LEU A 552 -1.76 -21.12 -11.83
C LEU A 552 -2.25 -22.52 -11.43
N ASP A 553 -1.68 -23.12 -10.39
CA ASP A 553 -2.28 -24.29 -9.71
C ASP A 553 -3.61 -23.91 -9.03
N LEU A 554 -3.95 -22.63 -9.00
CA LEU A 554 -5.27 -22.11 -8.62
C LEU A 554 -6.27 -22.40 -9.75
N ASN A 555 -6.89 -23.58 -9.71
CA ASN A 555 -7.96 -24.06 -10.59
C ASN A 555 -9.27 -23.25 -10.51
N GLN A 556 -9.24 -22.00 -10.06
CA GLN A 556 -10.44 -21.22 -9.75
C GLN A 556 -11.23 -20.88 -11.01
N GLN A 557 -12.48 -21.32 -11.03
CA GLN A 557 -13.34 -21.20 -12.20
C GLN A 557 -14.68 -20.59 -11.82
N TYR A 558 -14.99 -19.47 -12.45
CA TYR A 558 -16.24 -18.75 -12.23
C TYR A 558 -17.24 -19.15 -13.30
N LEU A 559 -18.35 -19.75 -12.89
CA LEU A 559 -19.50 -20.02 -13.74
C LEU A 559 -20.60 -19.03 -13.34
N GLU A 560 -20.81 -18.04 -14.19
CA GLU A 560 -21.71 -16.92 -13.95
C GLU A 560 -22.97 -17.01 -14.82
N PHE A 561 -24.12 -16.73 -14.21
CA PHE A 561 -25.43 -16.78 -14.86
C PHE A 561 -26.39 -15.78 -14.21
N ARG A 562 -27.51 -15.46 -14.88
CA ARG A 562 -28.45 -14.43 -14.41
C ARG A 562 -29.27 -14.85 -13.19
N GLY A 563 -29.56 -16.14 -13.08
CA GLY A 563 -30.35 -16.74 -12.00
C GLY A 563 -31.84 -16.89 -12.29
N ASP A 564 -32.30 -16.56 -13.51
CA ASP A 564 -33.62 -16.93 -14.01
C ASP A 564 -33.59 -18.31 -14.68
N ASN A 565 -34.77 -18.88 -14.94
CA ASN A 565 -34.88 -20.16 -15.61
C ASN A 565 -34.41 -20.05 -17.06
N PHE A 566 -33.70 -21.10 -17.50
CA PHE A 566 -33.28 -21.27 -18.89
C PHE A 566 -34.43 -21.87 -19.69
N ASP A 567 -35.03 -21.07 -20.57
CA ASP A 567 -36.20 -21.42 -21.38
C ASP A 567 -35.90 -21.60 -22.87
N ALA A 568 -34.63 -21.53 -23.24
CA ALA A 568 -34.11 -21.81 -24.58
C ALA A 568 -32.68 -22.35 -24.48
N ASP A 569 -32.15 -22.78 -25.62
CA ASP A 569 -30.74 -23.18 -25.79
C ASP A 569 -29.81 -22.06 -25.28
N ILE A 570 -28.72 -22.48 -24.63
CA ILE A 570 -27.80 -21.57 -23.96
C ILE A 570 -26.63 -21.18 -24.86
N ARG A 571 -26.21 -19.92 -24.76
CA ARG A 571 -24.92 -19.49 -25.31
C ARG A 571 -23.87 -19.51 -24.22
N VAL A 572 -22.70 -20.07 -24.52
CA VAL A 572 -21.61 -20.15 -23.55
C VAL A 572 -20.50 -19.19 -23.93
N HIS A 573 -20.15 -18.30 -23.01
CA HIS A 573 -19.05 -17.36 -23.16
C HIS A 573 -17.89 -17.80 -22.27
N ILE A 574 -16.78 -18.23 -22.84
CA ILE A 574 -15.56 -18.59 -22.11
C ILE A 574 -14.60 -17.41 -22.17
N LEU A 575 -14.11 -16.96 -21.02
CA LEU A 575 -13.15 -15.86 -20.91
C LEU A 575 -11.83 -16.41 -20.38
N HIS A 576 -10.84 -16.51 -21.25
CA HIS A 576 -9.48 -16.88 -20.84
C HIS A 576 -8.75 -15.65 -20.32
N LYS A 577 -8.14 -15.77 -19.15
CA LYS A 577 -7.29 -14.76 -18.52
C LYS A 577 -5.86 -15.26 -18.41
N GLY A 578 -4.90 -14.34 -18.54
CA GLY A 578 -3.46 -14.63 -18.57
C GLY A 578 -2.86 -14.46 -19.97
N ILE A 579 -1.70 -13.79 -20.04
CA ILE A 579 -1.01 -13.48 -21.31
C ILE A 579 0.06 -14.53 -21.63
N GLU A 580 0.67 -15.13 -20.61
CA GLU A 580 1.86 -16.00 -20.77
C GLU A 580 1.53 -17.50 -20.76
N ARG A 581 0.51 -17.91 -20.00
CA ARG A 581 0.07 -19.30 -19.89
C ARG A 581 -1.41 -19.38 -20.25
N VAL A 582 -1.79 -20.37 -21.05
CA VAL A 582 -3.19 -20.61 -21.49
C VAL A 582 -3.81 -21.76 -20.67
N PRO A 583 -5.14 -21.77 -20.44
CA PRO A 583 -5.82 -22.89 -19.80
C PRO A 583 -5.60 -24.21 -20.53
N MET A 584 -5.59 -25.34 -19.80
CA MET A 584 -5.48 -26.66 -20.43
C MET A 584 -6.77 -27.04 -21.14
N ILE A 585 -6.68 -27.54 -22.38
CA ILE A 585 -7.85 -27.95 -23.21
C ILE A 585 -8.76 -28.92 -22.44
N ARG A 586 -8.17 -29.94 -21.81
CA ARG A 586 -8.91 -30.92 -21.02
C ARG A 586 -9.74 -30.25 -19.91
N LYS A 587 -9.18 -29.23 -19.24
CA LYS A 587 -9.88 -28.51 -18.18
C LYS A 587 -11.03 -27.67 -18.71
N THR A 588 -10.83 -26.92 -19.79
CA THR A 588 -11.93 -26.18 -20.44
C THR A 588 -13.08 -27.12 -20.84
N VAL A 589 -12.77 -28.33 -21.32
CA VAL A 589 -13.78 -29.36 -21.64
C VAL A 589 -14.52 -29.86 -20.38
N GLU A 590 -13.80 -30.16 -19.30
CA GLU A 590 -14.37 -30.57 -18.00
C GLU A 590 -15.26 -29.45 -17.39
N ASN A 591 -14.87 -28.18 -17.56
CA ASN A 591 -15.61 -27.04 -17.02
C ASN A 591 -16.95 -26.82 -17.73
N LEU A 592 -16.99 -27.07 -19.04
CA LEU A 592 -18.24 -27.07 -19.80
C LEU A 592 -19.19 -28.17 -19.35
N ASP A 593 -18.69 -29.34 -18.91
CA ASP A 593 -19.55 -30.39 -18.34
C ASP A 593 -20.19 -29.92 -17.01
N ASN A 594 -19.55 -29.00 -16.27
CA ASN A 594 -20.12 -28.45 -15.04
C ASN A 594 -21.34 -27.55 -15.28
N ILE A 595 -21.62 -27.14 -16.53
CA ILE A 595 -22.86 -26.43 -16.88
C ILE A 595 -24.10 -27.27 -16.55
N PHE A 596 -24.00 -28.60 -16.63
CA PHE A 596 -25.12 -29.50 -16.30
C PHE A 596 -25.54 -29.41 -14.82
N GLN A 597 -24.67 -28.90 -13.93
CA GLN A 597 -25.03 -28.61 -12.55
C GLN A 597 -25.94 -27.37 -12.43
N VAL A 598 -26.02 -26.54 -13.46
CA VAL A 598 -26.83 -25.30 -13.52
C VAL A 598 -28.08 -25.51 -14.37
N THR A 599 -27.96 -26.11 -15.56
CA THR A 599 -29.09 -26.28 -16.48
C THR A 599 -28.94 -27.52 -17.36
N GLN A 600 -30.07 -28.05 -17.81
CA GLN A 600 -30.14 -29.16 -18.77
C GLN A 600 -30.48 -28.69 -20.19
N GLN A 601 -30.59 -27.38 -20.42
CA GLN A 601 -30.78 -26.82 -21.76
C GLN A 601 -29.55 -27.09 -22.64
N PRO A 602 -29.74 -27.41 -23.94
CA PRO A 602 -28.64 -27.67 -24.85
C PRO A 602 -27.83 -26.40 -25.15
N ILE A 603 -26.56 -26.58 -25.48
CA ILE A 603 -25.68 -25.48 -25.90
C ILE A 603 -26.01 -25.12 -27.37
N ALA A 604 -26.26 -23.85 -27.64
CA ALA A 604 -26.46 -23.32 -28.98
C ALA A 604 -25.12 -23.03 -29.69
N ASP A 605 -24.24 -22.31 -29.00
CA ASP A 605 -22.93 -21.89 -29.49
C ASP A 605 -21.97 -21.58 -28.34
N ILE A 606 -20.67 -21.59 -28.66
CA ILE A 606 -19.59 -21.26 -27.72
C ILE A 606 -18.75 -20.13 -28.29
N VAL A 607 -18.60 -19.07 -27.50
CA VAL A 607 -17.75 -17.91 -27.79
C VAL A 607 -16.60 -17.88 -26.80
N ILE A 608 -15.36 -17.89 -27.29
CA ILE A 608 -14.14 -17.85 -26.47
C ILE A 608 -13.47 -16.50 -26.64
N MET A 609 -13.28 -15.77 -25.54
CA MET A 609 -12.58 -14.49 -25.50
C MET A 609 -11.15 -14.72 -25.03
N VAL A 610 -10.17 -14.31 -25.83
CA VAL A 610 -8.73 -14.49 -25.55
C VAL A 610 -8.00 -13.15 -25.50
N PRO A 611 -7.05 -12.97 -24.57
CA PRO A 611 -6.35 -11.70 -24.39
C PRO A 611 -5.31 -11.47 -25.49
N THR A 612 -4.78 -12.53 -26.10
CA THR A 612 -3.82 -12.46 -27.19
C THR A 612 -4.04 -13.57 -28.21
N ALA A 613 -3.50 -13.38 -29.42
CA ALA A 613 -3.41 -14.43 -30.44
C ALA A 613 -2.12 -15.27 -30.30
N LYS A 614 -1.42 -15.19 -29.16
CA LYS A 614 -0.30 -16.09 -28.86
C LYS A 614 -0.87 -17.49 -28.65
N ASN A 615 -0.14 -18.53 -29.04
CA ASN A 615 -0.55 -19.95 -28.95
C ASN A 615 -1.66 -20.39 -29.93
N LEU A 616 -1.55 -20.01 -31.22
CA LEU A 616 -2.49 -20.44 -32.27
C LEU A 616 -2.76 -21.95 -32.26
N SER A 617 -1.71 -22.79 -32.18
CA SER A 617 -1.86 -24.26 -32.18
C SER A 617 -2.79 -24.76 -31.07
N HIS A 618 -2.64 -24.21 -29.86
CA HIS A 618 -3.47 -24.56 -28.71
C HIS A 618 -4.94 -24.24 -28.97
N TYR A 619 -5.25 -23.04 -29.47
CA TYR A 619 -6.64 -22.64 -29.72
C TYR A 619 -7.25 -23.37 -30.92
N LEU A 620 -6.46 -23.74 -31.92
CA LEU A 620 -6.92 -24.63 -33.01
C LEU A 620 -7.36 -25.99 -32.47
N GLU A 621 -6.55 -26.59 -31.60
CA GLU A 621 -6.86 -27.86 -30.95
C GLU A 621 -8.09 -27.74 -30.03
N LEU A 622 -8.19 -26.66 -29.26
CA LEU A 622 -9.34 -26.40 -28.38
C LEU A 622 -10.63 -26.28 -29.19
N VAL A 623 -10.64 -25.45 -30.24
CA VAL A 623 -11.81 -25.27 -31.12
C VAL A 623 -12.23 -26.60 -31.73
N LYS A 624 -11.26 -27.41 -32.19
CA LYS A 624 -11.53 -28.74 -32.73
C LYS A 624 -12.14 -29.66 -31.67
N ALA A 625 -11.53 -29.76 -30.49
CA ALA A 625 -12.01 -30.60 -29.40
C ALA A 625 -13.45 -30.24 -28.96
N LEU A 626 -13.74 -28.94 -28.84
CA LEU A 626 -15.07 -28.46 -28.46
C LEU A 626 -16.11 -28.69 -29.56
N SER A 627 -15.76 -28.38 -30.82
CA SER A 627 -16.65 -28.62 -31.96
C SER A 627 -16.93 -30.12 -32.13
N ASP A 628 -15.93 -30.97 -31.95
CA ASP A 628 -16.07 -32.42 -32.05
C ASP A 628 -16.94 -33.01 -30.94
N LYS A 629 -16.84 -32.48 -29.71
CA LYS A 629 -17.63 -32.94 -28.56
C LYS A 629 -19.08 -32.45 -28.60
N TYR A 630 -19.29 -31.14 -28.77
CA TYR A 630 -20.61 -30.53 -28.60
C TYR A 630 -21.39 -30.38 -29.91
N LYS A 631 -20.74 -30.50 -31.08
CA LYS A 631 -21.37 -30.37 -32.40
C LYS A 631 -22.10 -29.02 -32.60
N VAL A 632 -21.54 -27.96 -32.05
CA VAL A 632 -22.03 -26.57 -32.15
C VAL A 632 -21.01 -25.66 -32.83
N THR A 633 -21.44 -24.44 -33.16
CA THR A 633 -20.54 -23.41 -33.66
C THR A 633 -19.64 -22.89 -32.53
N ILE A 634 -18.34 -22.89 -32.79
CA ILE A 634 -17.32 -22.33 -31.89
C ILE A 634 -16.71 -21.10 -32.55
N THR A 635 -16.63 -19.99 -31.82
CA THR A 635 -15.94 -18.79 -32.26
C THR A 635 -14.91 -18.34 -31.22
N VAL A 636 -13.75 -17.88 -31.66
CA VAL A 636 -12.70 -17.34 -30.80
C VAL A 636 -12.47 -15.89 -31.19
N HIS A 637 -12.62 -15.00 -30.22
CA HIS A 637 -12.43 -13.56 -30.36
C HIS A 637 -11.17 -13.13 -29.62
N LYS A 638 -10.30 -12.39 -30.31
CA LYS A 638 -9.10 -11.78 -29.73
C LYS A 638 -9.40 -10.36 -29.29
N GLU A 639 -9.01 -9.99 -28.08
CA GLU A 639 -9.06 -8.62 -27.60
C GLU A 639 -8.05 -7.72 -28.37
N ILE A 640 -8.49 -6.53 -28.78
CA ILE A 640 -7.68 -5.55 -29.55
C ILE A 640 -7.64 -4.16 -28.91
N GLY A 641 -8.22 -3.99 -27.72
CA GLY A 641 -8.25 -2.73 -26.98
C GLY A 641 -9.43 -2.69 -26.01
N LYS A 642 -9.58 -1.59 -25.26
CA LYS A 642 -10.66 -1.43 -24.28
C LYS A 642 -12.02 -1.70 -24.92
N ASN A 643 -12.64 -2.84 -24.54
CA ASN A 643 -13.95 -3.31 -24.98
C ASN A 643 -14.09 -3.57 -26.49
N LYS A 644 -13.01 -3.89 -27.20
CA LYS A 644 -13.06 -4.29 -28.61
C LYS A 644 -12.40 -5.64 -28.81
N SER A 645 -13.06 -6.49 -29.58
CA SER A 645 -12.55 -7.79 -29.97
C SER A 645 -12.87 -8.08 -31.44
N VAL A 646 -12.08 -8.97 -32.03
CA VAL A 646 -12.20 -9.38 -33.44
C VAL A 646 -12.19 -10.89 -33.54
N GLU A 647 -12.99 -11.43 -34.46
CA GLU A 647 -13.05 -12.88 -34.68
C GLU A 647 -11.71 -13.35 -35.25
N TRP A 648 -11.14 -14.35 -34.61
CA TRP A 648 -9.83 -14.91 -34.93
C TRP A 648 -9.95 -16.33 -35.47
N LEU A 649 -10.72 -17.19 -34.79
CA LEU A 649 -10.97 -18.56 -35.21
C LEU A 649 -12.46 -18.84 -35.21
N SER A 650 -12.92 -19.67 -36.13
CA SER A 650 -14.29 -20.20 -36.09
C SER A 650 -14.39 -21.59 -36.70
N LYS A 651 -15.36 -22.36 -36.21
CA LYS A 651 -15.72 -23.67 -36.77
C LYS A 651 -17.19 -23.94 -36.53
N THR A 652 -17.95 -24.11 -37.61
CA THR A 652 -19.32 -24.65 -37.58
C THR A 652 -19.30 -26.17 -37.70
N PRO A 653 -20.40 -26.87 -37.35
CA PRO A 653 -20.49 -28.32 -37.50
C PRO A 653 -20.32 -28.81 -38.95
N GLN A 654 -20.57 -27.95 -39.95
CA GLN A 654 -20.45 -28.27 -41.37
C GLN A 654 -19.04 -28.08 -41.91
N ASP A 655 -18.19 -27.31 -41.22
CA ASP A 655 -16.84 -27.01 -41.69
C ASP A 655 -15.92 -28.22 -41.53
N SER A 656 -15.13 -28.54 -42.56
CA SER A 656 -14.13 -29.61 -42.46
C SER A 656 -12.93 -29.21 -41.58
N ASN A 657 -12.47 -27.96 -41.68
CA ASN A 657 -11.32 -27.41 -40.95
C ASN A 657 -11.71 -26.17 -40.12
N VAL A 658 -10.89 -25.81 -39.13
CA VAL A 658 -11.06 -24.53 -38.42
C VAL A 658 -10.72 -23.39 -39.37
N ILE A 659 -11.62 -22.41 -39.48
CA ILE A 659 -11.39 -21.19 -40.25
C ILE A 659 -10.50 -20.28 -39.41
N VAL A 660 -9.33 -19.94 -39.94
CA VAL A 660 -8.39 -18.99 -39.33
C VAL A 660 -8.54 -17.67 -40.04
N ARG A 661 -9.02 -16.65 -39.33
CA ARG A 661 -9.04 -15.27 -39.81
C ARG A 661 -7.74 -14.61 -39.45
N THR A 662 -7.13 -13.92 -40.40
CA THR A 662 -5.98 -13.07 -40.12
C THR A 662 -6.44 -12.01 -39.13
N SER A 663 -5.90 -12.02 -37.90
CA SER A 663 -6.13 -10.94 -36.93
C SER A 663 -5.85 -9.63 -37.66
N PRO A 664 -6.74 -8.62 -37.62
CA PRO A 664 -6.35 -7.29 -38.05
C PRO A 664 -5.10 -6.91 -37.26
N HIS A 665 -4.00 -6.74 -37.99
CA HIS A 665 -2.76 -6.21 -37.44
C HIS A 665 -3.03 -4.74 -37.07
N LEU A 666 -2.36 -4.21 -36.05
CA LEU A 666 -2.52 -2.81 -35.63
C LEU A 666 -2.22 -1.81 -36.75
N ALA A 667 -1.57 -2.25 -37.84
CA ALA A 667 -1.55 -1.55 -39.11
C ALA A 667 -2.03 -2.52 -40.20
N GLU A 668 -3.16 -2.23 -40.84
CA GLU A 668 -3.34 -2.64 -42.24
C GLU A 668 -2.15 -2.05 -43.00
N THR A 669 -1.22 -2.89 -43.49
CA THR A 669 -0.08 -2.36 -44.24
C THR A 669 -0.62 -1.83 -45.57
N GLN A 670 -0.87 -0.53 -45.62
CA GLN A 670 -1.09 0.16 -46.87
C GLN A 670 0.13 -0.07 -47.80
N PRO A 671 -0.07 -0.05 -49.13
CA PRO A 671 1.03 -0.03 -50.08
C PRO A 671 2.09 0.99 -49.68
N HIS A 672 3.36 0.72 -49.98
CA HIS A 672 4.42 1.67 -49.68
C HIS A 672 4.10 3.04 -50.29
N ASN A 673 4.26 4.11 -49.50
CA ASN A 673 4.04 5.47 -49.94
C ASN A 673 5.34 6.04 -50.55
N ASP A 674 5.37 6.22 -51.88
CA ASP A 674 6.51 6.77 -52.63
C ASP A 674 6.59 8.31 -52.59
N GLN A 675 6.03 8.94 -51.56
CA GLN A 675 6.11 10.38 -51.35
C GLN A 675 7.57 10.84 -51.20
N LYS A 676 7.90 11.99 -51.79
CA LYS A 676 9.25 12.54 -51.79
C LYS A 676 9.62 13.07 -50.40
N LEU A 677 10.91 12.98 -50.05
CA LEU A 677 11.46 13.35 -48.72
C LEU A 677 11.13 14.77 -48.27
N GLN A 678 11.01 15.70 -49.22
CA GLN A 678 10.65 17.09 -48.96
C GLN A 678 9.27 17.21 -48.31
N ASP A 679 8.37 16.27 -48.59
CA ASP A 679 6.99 16.24 -48.10
C ASP A 679 6.85 15.35 -46.85
N TRP A 680 7.93 14.75 -46.36
CA TRP A 680 7.91 13.98 -45.12
C TRP A 680 7.88 14.93 -43.92
N ASP A 681 7.11 14.61 -42.90
CA ASP A 681 7.16 15.36 -41.65
C ASP A 681 8.50 15.14 -40.93
N THR A 682 9.14 16.22 -40.52
CA THR A 682 10.27 16.17 -39.58
C THR A 682 9.76 16.13 -38.13
N PRO A 683 10.56 15.63 -37.17
CA PRO A 683 10.24 15.80 -35.76
C PRO A 683 9.99 17.28 -35.42
N ASN A 684 8.92 17.54 -34.68
CA ASN A 684 8.56 18.91 -34.30
C ASN A 684 9.49 19.45 -33.19
N GLN A 685 9.41 20.75 -32.91
CA GLN A 685 10.30 21.40 -31.95
C GLN A 685 10.18 20.82 -30.53
N GLU A 686 8.99 20.39 -30.12
CA GLU A 686 8.78 19.76 -28.81
C GLU A 686 9.51 18.41 -28.71
N GLN A 687 9.40 17.58 -29.74
CA GLN A 687 10.10 16.30 -29.83
C GLN A 687 11.62 16.48 -29.83
N ILE A 688 12.12 17.47 -30.57
CA ILE A 688 13.55 17.84 -30.57
C ILE A 688 13.99 18.34 -29.19
N ASN A 689 13.19 19.19 -28.53
CA ASN A 689 13.48 19.68 -27.18
C ASN A 689 13.52 18.54 -26.17
N LYS A 690 12.61 17.57 -26.28
CA LYS A 690 12.59 16.38 -25.43
C LYS A 690 13.85 15.54 -25.62
N LEU A 691 14.28 15.29 -26.85
CA LEU A 691 15.52 14.58 -27.14
C LEU A 691 16.76 15.32 -26.61
N LYS A 692 16.82 16.65 -26.78
CA LYS A 692 17.89 17.50 -26.24
C LYS A 692 17.92 17.53 -24.71
N ALA A 693 16.77 17.63 -24.05
CA ALA A 693 16.70 17.57 -22.60
C ALA A 693 17.13 16.21 -22.06
N GLU A 694 16.74 15.14 -22.77
CA GLU A 694 17.10 13.78 -22.40
C GLU A 694 18.59 13.47 -22.65
N SER A 695 19.24 14.15 -23.60
CA SER A 695 20.68 14.01 -23.87
C SER A 695 21.58 14.66 -22.82
N GLN A 696 21.05 15.58 -22.00
CA GLN A 696 21.77 16.16 -20.86
C GLN A 696 21.75 15.29 -19.60
N LYS A 697 20.97 14.20 -19.59
CA LYS A 697 20.89 13.28 -18.44
C LYS A 697 21.99 12.23 -18.53
N THR A 698 22.55 11.84 -17.39
CA THR A 698 23.49 10.71 -17.30
C THR A 698 22.77 9.41 -17.66
N LYS A 699 23.11 8.83 -18.82
CA LYS A 699 22.56 7.54 -19.30
C LYS A 699 23.67 6.53 -19.56
N PRO A 700 23.37 5.22 -19.51
CA PRO A 700 24.29 4.19 -19.97
C PRO A 700 24.69 4.45 -21.43
N GLN A 701 25.98 4.32 -21.71
CA GLN A 701 26.51 4.39 -23.08
C GLN A 701 25.98 3.21 -23.92
N LEU A 702 25.95 3.38 -25.24
CA LEU A 702 25.67 2.29 -26.17
C LEU A 702 26.66 1.13 -25.94
N ALA A 703 26.14 -0.07 -25.63
CA ALA A 703 26.99 -1.24 -25.45
C ALA A 703 27.69 -1.61 -26.76
N ASN A 704 29.03 -1.68 -26.74
CA ASN A 704 29.90 -2.09 -27.85
C ASN A 704 29.91 -1.17 -29.10
N HIS A 705 29.26 -0.02 -29.04
CA HIS A 705 29.17 0.93 -30.16
C HIS A 705 29.37 2.36 -29.65
N ASP A 706 29.95 3.20 -30.49
CA ASP A 706 30.30 4.57 -30.13
C ASP A 706 29.19 5.55 -30.61
N HIS A 707 28.45 5.19 -31.67
CA HIS A 707 27.31 5.95 -32.19
C HIS A 707 26.22 5.05 -32.80
N GLN A 708 24.96 5.54 -32.84
CA GLN A 708 23.83 4.89 -33.49
C GLN A 708 23.24 5.77 -34.60
N VAL A 709 22.95 5.18 -35.75
CA VAL A 709 22.22 5.83 -36.85
C VAL A 709 20.89 5.12 -37.06
N LEU A 710 19.78 5.85 -36.91
CA LEU A 710 18.42 5.38 -37.13
C LEU A 710 17.94 5.83 -38.51
N ILE A 711 17.58 4.90 -39.39
CA ILE A 711 17.03 5.20 -40.71
C ILE A 711 15.51 5.02 -40.67
N GLN A 712 14.77 6.12 -40.73
CA GLN A 712 13.34 6.13 -41.02
C GLN A 712 13.15 5.94 -42.53
N THR A 713 12.42 4.90 -42.92
CA THR A 713 12.33 4.45 -44.31
C THR A 713 11.07 4.86 -45.07
N GLU A 714 10.07 5.43 -44.38
CA GLU A 714 8.79 5.86 -44.96
C GLU A 714 8.15 7.03 -44.16
N PRO A 715 7.26 7.84 -44.78
CA PRO A 715 6.60 9.00 -44.16
C PRO A 715 5.38 8.61 -43.33
N ASP A 716 5.57 7.71 -42.37
CA ASP A 716 4.50 7.25 -41.48
C ASP A 716 4.76 7.67 -40.03
N ASP A 717 3.70 8.09 -39.34
CA ASP A 717 3.78 8.60 -37.97
C ASP A 717 4.24 7.54 -36.96
N ASN A 718 3.87 6.27 -37.13
CA ASN A 718 4.31 5.18 -36.24
C ASN A 718 5.79 4.88 -36.46
N ILE A 719 6.28 4.95 -37.69
CA ILE A 719 7.70 4.76 -38.01
C ILE A 719 8.52 5.92 -37.44
N LYS A 720 8.02 7.16 -37.59
CA LYS A 720 8.58 8.37 -36.97
C LYS A 720 8.64 8.26 -35.44
N ASP A 721 7.53 7.88 -34.80
CA ASP A 721 7.46 7.71 -33.33
C ASP A 721 8.38 6.58 -32.83
N SER A 722 8.47 5.47 -33.58
CA SER A 722 9.39 4.37 -33.26
C SER A 722 10.85 4.80 -33.32
N ALA A 723 11.25 5.55 -34.35
CA ALA A 723 12.59 6.12 -34.45
C ALA A 723 12.88 7.09 -33.28
N LEU A 724 11.92 7.95 -32.91
CA LEU A 724 12.05 8.85 -31.76
C LEU A 724 12.20 8.10 -30.43
N LYS A 725 11.41 7.05 -30.20
CA LYS A 725 11.50 6.20 -29.01
C LYS A 725 12.83 5.47 -28.90
N LEU A 726 13.38 5.01 -30.02
CA LEU A 726 14.72 4.41 -30.05
C LEU A 726 15.79 5.46 -29.74
N ALA A 727 15.71 6.65 -30.33
CA ALA A 727 16.64 7.75 -30.05
C ALA A 727 16.61 8.18 -28.58
N LEU A 728 15.45 8.19 -27.92
CA LEU A 728 15.33 8.53 -26.50
C LEU A 728 16.12 7.62 -25.56
N LYS A 729 16.51 6.41 -25.99
CA LYS A 729 17.35 5.51 -25.19
C LYS A 729 18.78 6.03 -25.07
N HIS A 730 19.36 6.52 -26.17
CA HIS A 730 20.74 7.03 -26.23
C HIS A 730 20.83 8.35 -27.04
N PRO A 731 20.13 9.42 -26.63
CA PRO A 731 19.88 10.59 -27.48
C PRO A 731 21.13 11.43 -27.78
N ALA A 732 22.19 11.32 -26.96
CA ALA A 732 23.47 11.99 -27.17
C ALA A 732 24.36 11.28 -28.23
N GLN A 733 24.14 9.98 -28.44
CA GLN A 733 24.93 9.13 -29.35
C GLN A 733 24.08 8.62 -30.52
N THR A 734 22.99 9.33 -30.87
CA THR A 734 22.04 8.90 -31.91
C THR A 734 21.84 9.99 -32.96
N THR A 735 21.91 9.59 -34.22
CA THR A 735 21.48 10.38 -35.39
C THR A 735 20.22 9.75 -36.00
N ILE A 736 19.21 10.55 -36.33
CA ILE A 736 18.02 10.11 -37.08
C ILE A 736 18.12 10.63 -38.51
N VAL A 737 18.04 9.71 -39.46
CA VAL A 737 18.05 9.95 -40.90
C VAL A 737 16.70 9.55 -41.47
N GLN A 738 16.10 10.43 -42.26
CA GLN A 738 14.96 10.05 -43.12
C GLN A 738 15.50 9.76 -44.52
N MET A 739 15.14 8.61 -45.09
CA MET A 739 15.67 8.14 -46.36
C MET A 739 14.56 7.59 -47.26
N GLN A 740 14.50 8.08 -48.50
CA GLN A 740 13.61 7.56 -49.55
C GLN A 740 14.16 6.28 -50.19
N LYS A 741 13.33 5.59 -50.97
CA LYS A 741 13.67 4.33 -51.62
C LYS A 741 14.88 4.43 -52.59
N ASP A 742 15.09 5.58 -53.23
CA ASP A 742 16.23 5.87 -54.10
C ASP A 742 17.56 6.14 -53.33
N GLY A 743 17.52 6.07 -52.00
CA GLY A 743 18.65 6.36 -51.12
C GLY A 743 18.95 7.85 -50.95
N THR A 744 18.09 8.76 -51.41
CA THR A 744 18.16 10.19 -51.06
C THR A 744 17.75 10.34 -49.59
N TYR A 745 18.55 11.07 -48.80
CA TYR A 745 18.34 11.19 -47.36
C TYR A 745 18.54 12.60 -46.83
N ARG A 746 18.02 12.85 -45.62
CA ARG A 746 18.29 14.04 -44.81
C ARG A 746 18.44 13.66 -43.34
N VAL A 747 19.34 14.35 -42.63
CA VAL A 747 19.46 14.23 -41.17
C VAL A 747 18.39 15.11 -40.53
N VAL A 748 17.59 14.55 -39.63
CA VAL A 748 16.51 15.28 -38.93
C VAL A 748 16.76 15.45 -37.43
N TYR A 749 17.75 14.76 -36.88
CA TYR A 749 18.21 14.91 -35.50
C TYR A 749 19.61 14.31 -35.32
N GLY A 750 20.42 14.91 -34.45
CA GLY A 750 21.73 14.38 -34.05
C GLY A 750 22.91 14.87 -34.90
N THR A 751 24.05 14.19 -34.77
CA THR A 751 25.31 14.52 -35.46
C THR A 751 25.18 14.25 -36.97
N ASP A 752 25.69 15.16 -37.80
CA ASP A 752 25.78 14.97 -39.25
C ASP A 752 26.61 13.71 -39.56
N LEU A 753 26.26 12.98 -40.63
CA LEU A 753 26.87 11.68 -40.94
C LEU A 753 28.38 11.78 -41.17
N ASP A 754 28.84 12.86 -41.81
CA ASP A 754 30.24 13.17 -42.11
C ASP A 754 31.06 13.61 -40.88
N LYS A 755 30.47 13.56 -39.67
CA LYS A 755 31.14 13.86 -38.39
C LYS A 755 31.08 12.69 -37.42
N ILE A 756 30.45 11.58 -37.80
CA ILE A 756 30.38 10.38 -36.98
C ILE A 756 31.69 9.61 -37.13
N THR A 757 32.28 9.19 -36.01
CA THR A 757 33.52 8.39 -35.95
C THR A 757 33.32 7.16 -35.06
N GLY A 758 34.20 6.16 -35.17
CA GLY A 758 34.17 4.96 -34.33
C GLY A 758 33.19 3.88 -34.78
N ARG A 759 32.78 3.00 -33.86
CA ARG A 759 31.90 1.85 -34.13
C ARG A 759 30.44 2.29 -34.21
N VAL A 760 29.83 2.13 -35.37
CA VAL A 760 28.45 2.57 -35.64
C VAL A 760 27.50 1.38 -35.58
N LYS A 761 26.37 1.56 -34.87
CA LYS A 761 25.18 0.71 -34.97
C LYS A 761 24.17 1.35 -35.91
N LEU A 762 23.80 0.65 -36.98
CA LEU A 762 22.72 1.07 -37.86
C LEU A 762 21.41 0.42 -37.42
N SER A 763 20.29 1.15 -37.45
CA SER A 763 18.96 0.55 -37.29
C SER A 763 18.00 1.10 -38.32
N VAL A 764 17.46 0.20 -39.14
CA VAL A 764 16.51 0.54 -40.21
C VAL A 764 15.10 0.33 -39.68
N VAL A 765 14.26 1.37 -39.69
CA VAL A 765 12.90 1.34 -39.13
C VAL A 765 11.89 1.55 -40.25
N GLY A 766 10.98 0.60 -40.42
CA GLY A 766 9.95 0.63 -41.47
C GLY A 766 8.94 -0.51 -41.31
N TYR A 767 7.89 -0.51 -42.12
CA TYR A 767 6.99 -1.65 -42.19
C TYR A 767 7.57 -2.74 -43.09
N GLY A 768 7.54 -3.98 -42.61
CA GLY A 768 7.74 -5.16 -43.42
C GLY A 768 6.51 -5.42 -44.29
N ARG A 769 6.71 -5.76 -45.56
CA ARG A 769 5.64 -6.10 -46.51
C ARG A 769 6.04 -7.27 -47.39
N LYS A 770 5.07 -8.07 -47.83
CA LYS A 770 5.25 -9.10 -48.88
C LYS A 770 5.00 -8.49 -50.26
N THR A 771 5.85 -8.79 -51.23
CA THR A 771 5.61 -8.47 -52.65
C THR A 771 4.57 -9.40 -53.25
N GLN A 772 3.99 -9.04 -54.41
CA GLN A 772 3.07 -9.92 -55.14
C GLN A 772 3.70 -11.26 -55.56
N GLU A 773 5.03 -11.28 -55.69
CA GLU A 773 5.83 -12.47 -56.02
C GLU A 773 6.31 -13.25 -54.78
N GLY A 774 5.88 -12.85 -53.57
CA GLY A 774 6.16 -13.53 -52.31
C GLY A 774 7.46 -13.13 -51.61
N GLY A 775 8.22 -12.18 -52.15
CA GLY A 775 9.44 -11.65 -51.52
C GLY A 775 9.17 -10.71 -50.35
N ASP A 776 10.11 -10.60 -49.41
CA ASP A 776 10.03 -9.66 -48.28
C ASP A 776 10.60 -8.28 -48.64
N THR A 777 10.01 -7.24 -48.05
CA THR A 777 10.51 -5.86 -48.16
C THR A 777 10.47 -5.15 -46.81
N LEU A 778 11.38 -4.18 -46.58
CA LEU A 778 11.36 -3.27 -45.44
C LEU A 778 11.25 -1.82 -45.93
N GLY A 779 10.20 -1.11 -45.53
CA GLY A 779 9.94 0.24 -46.03
C GLY A 779 9.88 0.26 -47.56
N GLY A 780 9.21 -0.75 -48.15
CA GLY A 780 9.05 -0.90 -49.60
C GLY A 780 10.32 -1.31 -50.37
N ARG A 781 11.44 -1.58 -49.70
CA ARG A 781 12.72 -1.99 -50.33
C ARG A 781 12.90 -3.50 -50.30
N SER A 782 13.33 -4.08 -51.41
CA SER A 782 13.89 -5.43 -51.43
C SER A 782 15.24 -5.47 -50.66
N ALA A 783 15.72 -6.67 -50.37
CA ALA A 783 17.02 -6.85 -49.70
C ALA A 783 18.17 -6.17 -50.47
N THR A 784 18.18 -6.27 -51.81
CA THR A 784 19.18 -5.63 -52.68
C THR A 784 19.06 -4.10 -52.67
N GLU A 785 17.83 -3.57 -52.72
CA GLU A 785 17.59 -2.12 -52.67
C GLU A 785 18.02 -1.54 -51.31
N LEU A 786 17.72 -2.25 -50.22
CA LEU A 786 18.13 -1.84 -48.88
C LEU A 786 19.65 -1.93 -48.69
N SER A 787 20.29 -3.00 -49.18
CA SER A 787 21.75 -3.15 -49.15
C SER A 787 22.43 -1.97 -49.86
N ALA A 788 21.99 -1.64 -51.09
CA ALA A 788 22.51 -0.48 -51.82
C ALA A 788 22.30 0.86 -51.09
N ASN A 789 21.15 1.04 -50.44
CA ASN A 789 20.86 2.21 -49.61
C ASN A 789 21.82 2.31 -48.40
N ILE A 790 22.09 1.19 -47.73
CA ILE A 790 23.04 1.12 -46.62
C ILE A 790 24.46 1.41 -47.10
N THR A 791 24.89 0.87 -48.24
CA THR A 791 26.19 1.18 -48.85
C THR A 791 26.34 2.67 -49.15
N LYS A 792 25.31 3.29 -49.73
CA LYS A 792 25.29 4.73 -50.03
C LYS A 792 25.38 5.58 -48.75
N LEU A 793 24.71 5.16 -47.67
CA LEU A 793 24.81 5.84 -46.38
C LEU A 793 26.19 5.63 -45.72
N ASN A 794 26.80 4.45 -45.90
CA ASN A 794 28.15 4.17 -45.40
C ASN A 794 29.19 5.09 -46.08
N GLN A 795 29.02 5.41 -47.36
CA GLN A 795 29.86 6.38 -48.08
C GLN A 795 29.71 7.83 -47.57
N ALA A 796 28.63 8.13 -46.85
CA ALA A 796 28.42 9.43 -46.24
C ALA A 796 28.96 9.54 -44.81
N LEU A 797 29.43 8.44 -44.23
CA LEU A 797 30.14 8.44 -42.94
C LEU A 797 31.61 8.84 -43.15
N THR A 798 32.28 9.24 -42.06
CA THR A 798 33.73 9.48 -42.11
C THR A 798 34.51 8.19 -42.36
N ASP A 799 35.71 8.30 -42.91
CA ASP A 799 36.62 7.15 -43.09
C ASP A 799 36.98 6.47 -41.75
N ASP A 800 36.85 7.19 -40.63
CA ASP A 800 37.10 6.69 -39.27
C ASP A 800 35.86 6.02 -38.63
N ALA A 801 34.74 5.93 -39.36
CA ALA A 801 33.55 5.22 -38.91
C ALA A 801 33.51 3.78 -39.46
N THR A 802 33.13 2.82 -38.61
CA THR A 802 32.92 1.42 -39.03
C THR A 802 31.57 0.92 -38.56
N ILE A 803 30.69 0.55 -39.50
CA ILE A 803 29.41 -0.11 -39.17
C ILE A 803 29.71 -1.51 -38.62
N ARG A 804 29.38 -1.74 -37.35
CA ARG A 804 29.60 -3.04 -36.66
C ARG A 804 28.33 -3.88 -36.53
N HIS A 805 27.17 -3.25 -36.62
CA HIS A 805 25.89 -3.92 -36.44
C HIS A 805 24.78 -3.23 -37.21
N ILE A 806 23.93 -4.01 -37.87
CA ILE A 806 22.72 -3.54 -38.56
C ILE A 806 21.52 -4.23 -37.92
N SER A 807 20.59 -3.45 -37.37
CA SER A 807 19.31 -3.93 -36.86
C SER A 807 18.19 -3.59 -37.84
N LEU A 808 17.43 -4.58 -38.30
CA LEU A 808 16.24 -4.38 -39.12
C LEU A 808 15.01 -4.39 -38.22
N VAL A 809 14.30 -3.27 -38.15
CA VAL A 809 13.18 -3.04 -37.23
C VAL A 809 11.91 -2.84 -38.05
N GLY A 810 11.16 -3.91 -38.26
CA GLY A 810 9.88 -3.84 -38.97
C GLY A 810 8.92 -4.96 -38.61
N CYS A 811 7.64 -4.62 -38.57
CA CYS A 811 6.55 -5.58 -38.43
C CYS A 811 6.40 -6.37 -39.73
N ASN A 812 6.19 -7.69 -39.71
CA ASN A 812 6.06 -8.57 -40.89
C ASN A 812 7.35 -8.81 -41.70
N LEU A 813 8.54 -8.59 -41.14
CA LEU A 813 9.76 -9.20 -41.67
C LEU A 813 9.85 -10.63 -41.14
N ASP A 814 10.06 -11.60 -42.04
CA ASP A 814 10.32 -13.04 -41.81
C ASP A 814 10.18 -13.53 -40.35
N ASN A 815 9.11 -14.29 -40.06
CA ASN A 815 8.66 -14.63 -38.70
C ASN A 815 9.69 -15.51 -37.97
N PRO A 816 10.35 -15.05 -36.89
CA PRO A 816 11.49 -15.77 -36.30
C PRO A 816 11.09 -16.87 -35.31
N THR A 817 9.82 -17.28 -35.24
CA THR A 817 9.41 -18.28 -34.24
C THR A 817 9.90 -19.69 -34.55
N ASP A 818 10.21 -20.02 -35.81
CA ASP A 818 10.62 -21.37 -36.21
C ASP A 818 11.96 -21.45 -36.97
N ASN A 819 12.62 -20.31 -37.27
CA ASN A 819 13.89 -20.32 -38.00
C ASN A 819 14.81 -19.17 -37.54
N SER A 820 16.02 -19.49 -37.08
CA SER A 820 16.98 -18.50 -36.53
C SER A 820 17.65 -17.63 -37.59
N THR A 821 17.32 -17.82 -38.87
CA THR A 821 17.88 -17.10 -40.01
C THR A 821 16.77 -16.46 -40.83
N SER A 822 16.68 -15.12 -40.82
CA SER A 822 15.84 -14.37 -41.76
C SER A 822 16.48 -14.37 -43.14
N THR A 823 15.75 -14.80 -44.16
CA THR A 823 16.24 -14.83 -45.54
C THR A 823 16.48 -13.42 -46.06
N TYR A 824 15.57 -12.49 -45.74
CA TYR A 824 15.69 -11.08 -46.07
C TYR A 824 16.92 -10.43 -45.43
N ALA A 825 17.15 -10.66 -44.13
CA ALA A 825 18.31 -10.11 -43.44
C ALA A 825 19.62 -10.69 -43.99
N ALA A 826 19.67 -11.99 -44.25
CA ALA A 826 20.83 -12.65 -44.85
C ALA A 826 21.17 -12.08 -46.24
N GLN A 827 20.16 -11.90 -47.10
CA GLN A 827 20.32 -11.30 -48.43
C GLN A 827 20.70 -9.81 -48.38
N THR A 828 20.29 -9.08 -47.35
CA THR A 828 20.65 -7.66 -47.20
C THR A 828 22.12 -7.50 -46.78
N LEU A 829 22.68 -8.48 -46.05
CA LEU A 829 24.05 -8.46 -45.52
C LEU A 829 25.09 -9.07 -46.47
N GLN A 830 24.67 -9.86 -47.46
CA GLN A 830 25.50 -10.30 -48.59
C GLN A 830 25.80 -9.13 -49.52
#